data_AF-A0A6G9D2P7-F1
#
_entry.id   AF-A0A6G9D2P7-F1
#
_cell.length_a   1.000
_cell.length_b   1.000
_cell.length_c   1.000
_cell.angle_alpha   90.00
_cell.angle_beta   90.00
_cell.angle_gamma   90.00
#
_symmetry.space_group_name_H-M   'P 1'
#
loop_
_entity.id
_entity.type
_entity.pdbx_description
1 polymer ?
#
loop_
_entity_poly.entity_id
_entity_poly.type
_entity_poly.pdbx_seq_one_letter_code
_entity_poly.pdbx_strand_id
1 'polypeptide(L)'
;MPEAIEVRKVPLHSVSDASELAKLIDDGVLEADRVIAVIGKTEGNGGVNDYTRIIADRAFREVLSAKGNRSPEEVAEVPIVWSGGTDGVISPHATIFATVPADKVTKTDEPRLTVGVAMSEQLLPEDIGRTAMITKVAAAVKDAMANAGITDPADVHYVQTKTPLLTIHTIRDAKSRGKTVWTEQTHESMDLSNGGTALGIAVALGEIDMPTDEDVMHSRELFSSVASCSSGVELDRAQIVVVGNARGVGGRYRIGHSVMKDPLDQDGIWAAIRDAGLELPERPHSSDLDGQLVNVFLKCEASQDGTVRGRRNAMLDDSDVHWHRQIKSCVGGVTAAVTGDPAVFVSVSAAHQGPEGGGPSRCHRRSRSVVGKNLAGNLDSRAATGNSSSNQLPVSASPPRRTPLHCLKGFTMVHAADPVDESVSGAPENRELVMADAVTLSGLIRRREVSCVEVMDSFLDQIELHNPAVNAIVALRDREALTAEARERDSQLASGEYLGWMHGFPHAVKDLSAAKGLPFTSGSPMFADRIAEDDELFVKRIRSAGAIVIGKTNTPEFGLGSQTYNPVWGTTVSPYDNSRTAGGSSGGAAASLALRMLPVADGSDYMGSLRNPSAFNNVVGFRPSWGRIPETGFIAQGAVVGPMGRTVTDVAHLLSTMAGPDAYAPLGIREDPAVFTESLARDLKGSRIAWVGDWNGYLATEPGVLELCESSFEVFEQLGCRVEAALPDFKPEDIWQLFLRWRWWAQLGLIDQYNDPSLRELMKPELLWELEHAVTLSALDVTKAAEARNGWLSAITKMFETYDYILAPSAQVFPFDKNTHWPETVDGRSMDTYHRWMETVVPWTMAGVPVAGMPVGFDDRSLPMGIQIIGRHGADLDVLQLAYAFEQATQWVERVLPPALRVN
;
A
#
# COMPACT_ATOMS: atom_id res chain seq x y z
N MET A 1 -3.12 50.65 -17.08
CA MET A 1 -2.45 51.31 -15.94
C MET A 1 -2.53 50.36 -14.76
N PRO A 2 -1.47 50.21 -13.95
CA PRO A 2 -1.49 49.33 -12.79
C PRO A 2 -2.64 49.69 -11.84
N GLU A 3 -3.33 48.67 -11.33
CA GLU A 3 -4.45 48.80 -10.39
C GLU A 3 -3.97 48.54 -8.95
N ALA A 4 -4.61 49.19 -7.98
CA ALA A 4 -4.34 48.90 -6.57
C ALA A 4 -4.69 47.44 -6.25
N ILE A 5 -3.91 46.84 -5.35
CA ILE A 5 -4.04 45.43 -5.01
C ILE A 5 -4.63 45.26 -3.61
N GLU A 6 -5.56 44.33 -3.48
CA GLU A 6 -6.02 43.78 -2.23
C GLU A 6 -5.34 42.43 -1.98
N VAL A 7 -4.79 42.25 -0.78
CA VAL A 7 -4.11 41.01 -0.38
C VAL A 7 -4.86 40.38 0.78
N ARG A 8 -5.18 39.09 0.65
CA ARG A 8 -5.86 38.33 1.71
C ARG A 8 -5.14 37.02 1.98
N LYS A 9 -4.83 36.78 3.26
CA LYS A 9 -4.36 35.49 3.74
C LYS A 9 -5.55 34.72 4.32
N VAL A 10 -5.75 33.49 3.87
CA VAL A 10 -6.81 32.59 4.34
C VAL A 10 -6.22 31.25 4.78
N PRO A 11 -6.74 30.64 5.86
CA PRO A 11 -6.36 29.27 6.21
C PRO A 11 -6.96 28.28 5.20
N LEU A 12 -6.34 27.10 5.09
CA LEU A 12 -6.94 25.94 4.44
C LEU A 12 -7.26 24.92 5.54
N HIS A 13 -8.49 24.39 5.54
CA HIS A 13 -8.90 23.35 6.48
C HIS A 13 -8.64 21.93 5.96
N SER A 14 -8.41 21.79 4.65
CA SER A 14 -7.91 20.58 3.99
C SER A 14 -7.31 20.92 2.63
N VAL A 15 -6.63 19.97 2.00
CA VAL A 15 -5.99 20.14 0.67
C VAL A 15 -6.96 20.54 -0.45
N SER A 16 -8.24 20.20 -0.34
CA SER A 16 -9.28 20.54 -1.33
C SER A 16 -10.16 21.71 -0.88
N ASP A 17 -9.78 22.40 0.20
CA ASP A 17 -10.58 23.47 0.76
C ASP A 17 -10.26 24.83 0.12
N ALA A 18 -11.24 25.38 -0.59
CA ALA A 18 -11.23 26.75 -1.09
C ALA A 18 -12.40 27.57 -0.50
N SER A 19 -13.00 27.13 0.60
CA SER A 19 -14.21 27.74 1.18
C SER A 19 -13.96 29.17 1.67
N GLU A 20 -12.79 29.47 2.25
CA GLU A 20 -12.47 30.82 2.69
C GLU A 20 -12.24 31.79 1.52
N LEU A 21 -11.76 31.32 0.35
CA LEU A 21 -11.77 32.13 -0.88
C LEU A 21 -13.20 32.39 -1.34
N ALA A 22 -14.04 31.35 -1.40
CA ALA A 22 -15.44 31.49 -1.79
C ALA A 22 -16.18 32.48 -0.89
N LYS A 23 -15.93 32.40 0.42
CA LYS A 23 -16.48 33.32 1.42
C LYS A 23 -16.03 34.76 1.22
N LEU A 24 -14.74 35.00 0.93
CA LEU A 24 -14.27 36.36 0.60
C LEU A 24 -14.99 36.95 -0.62
N ILE A 25 -15.35 36.11 -1.59
CA ILE A 25 -16.10 36.53 -2.78
C ILE A 25 -17.58 36.77 -2.43
N ASP A 26 -18.20 35.84 -1.70
CA ASP A 26 -19.61 35.91 -1.31
C ASP A 26 -19.90 37.09 -0.38
N ASP A 27 -18.97 37.42 0.52
CA ASP A 27 -19.03 38.58 1.41
C ASP A 27 -18.71 39.91 0.68
N GLY A 28 -18.39 39.86 -0.62
CA GLY A 28 -18.06 41.03 -1.44
C GLY A 28 -16.73 41.69 -1.07
N VAL A 29 -15.84 40.97 -0.37
CA VAL A 29 -14.49 41.44 -0.02
C VAL A 29 -13.59 41.43 -1.24
N LEU A 30 -13.73 40.41 -2.10
CA LEU A 30 -13.03 40.25 -3.37
C LEU A 30 -14.03 39.96 -4.49
N GLU A 31 -13.65 40.25 -5.74
CA GLU A 31 -14.37 39.81 -6.94
C GLU A 31 -13.56 38.67 -7.59
N ALA A 32 -14.20 37.55 -7.93
CA ALA A 32 -13.52 36.41 -8.56
C ALA A 32 -12.75 36.82 -9.82
N ASP A 33 -13.38 37.63 -10.68
CA ASP A 33 -12.80 38.16 -11.92
C ASP A 33 -11.69 39.20 -11.70
N ARG A 34 -11.37 39.54 -10.46
CA ARG A 34 -10.25 40.42 -10.11
C ARG A 34 -9.11 39.70 -9.41
N VAL A 35 -9.25 38.42 -9.08
CA VAL A 35 -8.14 37.61 -8.56
C VAL A 35 -7.11 37.43 -9.69
N ILE A 36 -5.88 37.89 -9.46
CA ILE A 36 -4.81 37.89 -10.46
C ILE A 36 -3.68 36.91 -10.11
N ALA A 37 -3.53 36.53 -8.85
CA ALA A 37 -2.58 35.50 -8.44
C ALA A 37 -2.97 34.88 -7.10
N VAL A 38 -2.58 33.62 -6.90
CA VAL A 38 -2.67 32.94 -5.60
C VAL A 38 -1.33 32.30 -5.30
N ILE A 39 -0.83 32.48 -4.08
CA ILE A 39 0.41 31.84 -3.60
C ILE A 39 0.09 31.17 -2.27
N GLY A 40 0.33 29.87 -2.14
CA GLY A 40 -0.09 29.16 -0.94
C GLY A 40 0.71 27.93 -0.59
N LYS A 41 0.42 27.44 0.61
CA LYS A 41 0.94 26.21 1.17
C LYS A 41 -0.16 25.21 1.42
N THR A 42 0.10 24.00 0.94
CA THR A 42 -0.72 22.83 1.18
C THR A 42 0.00 21.87 2.12
N GLU A 43 -0.76 20.94 2.69
CA GLU A 43 -0.24 19.69 3.21
C GLU A 43 0.53 18.92 2.11
N GLY A 44 1.17 17.81 2.45
CA GLY A 44 1.89 16.97 1.49
C GLY A 44 3.40 16.87 1.75
N ASN A 45 4.13 16.25 0.84
CA ASN A 45 5.55 15.92 1.04
C ASN A 45 6.52 16.88 0.33
N GLY A 46 6.01 17.81 -0.49
CA GLY A 46 6.80 18.77 -1.27
C GLY A 46 7.60 18.17 -2.43
N GLY A 47 7.46 16.87 -2.70
CA GLY A 47 8.17 16.13 -3.75
C GLY A 47 7.47 16.10 -5.11
N VAL A 48 8.02 15.33 -6.05
CA VAL A 48 7.46 15.15 -7.41
C VAL A 48 6.11 14.43 -7.36
N ASN A 49 5.90 13.53 -6.39
CA ASN A 49 4.66 12.80 -6.17
C ASN A 49 3.64 13.57 -5.29
N ASP A 50 3.87 14.86 -5.02
CA ASP A 50 3.00 15.64 -4.14
C ASP A 50 1.74 16.15 -4.86
N TYR A 51 0.68 15.36 -4.82
CA TYR A 51 -0.60 15.62 -5.47
C TYR A 51 -1.46 16.67 -4.75
N THR A 52 -1.16 17.03 -3.50
CA THR A 52 -1.95 17.99 -2.72
C THR A 52 -2.01 19.37 -3.37
N ARG A 53 -0.92 19.78 -4.01
CA ARG A 53 -0.81 21.03 -4.78
C ARG A 53 -1.76 21.06 -5.97
N ILE A 54 -1.92 19.93 -6.65
CA ILE A 54 -2.82 19.79 -7.81
C ILE A 54 -4.27 19.84 -7.34
N ILE A 55 -4.57 19.21 -6.19
CA ILE A 55 -5.90 19.24 -5.60
C ILE A 55 -6.28 20.67 -5.18
N ALA A 56 -5.37 21.39 -4.50
CA ALA A 56 -5.61 22.78 -4.09
C ALA A 56 -5.74 23.73 -5.30
N ASP A 57 -4.93 23.54 -6.35
CA ASP A 57 -5.04 24.29 -7.61
C ASP A 57 -6.43 24.14 -8.22
N ARG A 58 -6.90 22.90 -8.37
CA ARG A 58 -8.25 22.62 -8.86
C ARG A 58 -9.32 23.26 -7.99
N ALA A 59 -9.25 23.09 -6.67
CA ALA A 59 -10.24 23.65 -5.75
C ALA A 59 -10.35 25.19 -5.87
N PHE A 60 -9.21 25.90 -5.95
CA PHE A 60 -9.21 27.35 -6.12
C PHE A 60 -9.71 27.77 -7.50
N ARG A 61 -9.31 27.08 -8.57
CA ARG A 61 -9.81 27.36 -9.94
C ARG A 61 -11.30 27.11 -10.06
N GLU A 62 -11.83 26.05 -9.45
CA GLU A 62 -13.27 25.77 -9.41
C GLU A 62 -14.05 26.92 -8.78
N VAL A 63 -13.57 27.48 -7.66
CA VAL A 63 -14.20 28.66 -7.04
C VAL A 63 -14.15 29.87 -7.97
N LEU A 64 -13.00 30.15 -8.60
CA LEU A 64 -12.86 31.27 -9.54
C LEU A 64 -13.80 31.12 -10.75
N SER A 65 -13.90 29.92 -11.32
CA SER A 65 -14.81 29.62 -12.44
C SER A 65 -16.28 29.67 -12.03
N ALA A 66 -16.62 29.17 -10.84
CA ALA A 66 -18.02 29.11 -10.39
C ALA A 66 -18.56 30.48 -9.95
N LYS A 67 -17.69 31.37 -9.48
CA LYS A 67 -18.07 32.69 -8.91
C LYS A 67 -17.71 33.87 -9.81
N GLY A 68 -16.99 33.64 -10.90
CA GLY A 68 -16.58 34.65 -11.89
C GLY A 68 -17.27 34.50 -13.25
N ASN A 69 -16.91 35.37 -14.17
CA ASN A 69 -17.35 35.36 -15.57
C ASN A 69 -16.23 35.00 -16.56
N ARG A 70 -14.98 34.85 -16.07
CA ARG A 70 -13.85 34.39 -16.90
C ARG A 70 -14.10 33.01 -17.48
N SER A 71 -13.69 32.79 -18.72
CA SER A 71 -13.72 31.44 -19.33
C SER A 71 -12.77 30.48 -18.61
N PRO A 72 -12.94 29.15 -18.74
CA PRO A 72 -11.98 28.19 -18.19
C PRO A 72 -10.54 28.44 -18.65
N GLU A 73 -10.33 28.87 -19.89
CA GLU A 73 -9.03 29.23 -20.44
C GLU A 73 -8.45 30.48 -19.76
N GLU A 74 -9.26 31.51 -19.55
CA GLU A 74 -8.83 32.72 -18.82
C GLU A 74 -8.53 32.43 -17.35
N VAL A 75 -9.27 31.52 -16.71
CA VAL A 75 -8.97 31.05 -15.35
C VAL A 75 -7.68 30.23 -15.33
N ALA A 76 -7.39 29.42 -16.37
CA ALA A 76 -6.15 28.66 -16.48
C ALA A 76 -4.91 29.56 -16.57
N GLU A 77 -5.02 30.75 -17.17
CA GLU A 77 -3.95 31.73 -17.25
C GLU A 77 -3.70 32.51 -15.94
N VAL A 78 -4.49 32.31 -14.88
CA VAL A 78 -4.20 32.89 -13.56
C VAL A 78 -3.06 32.11 -12.89
N PRO A 79 -1.93 32.76 -12.53
CA PRO A 79 -0.88 32.11 -11.77
C PRO A 79 -1.37 31.66 -10.39
N ILE A 80 -1.27 30.36 -10.13
CA ILE A 80 -1.60 29.76 -8.83
C ILE A 80 -0.42 28.90 -8.42
N VAL A 81 0.30 29.35 -7.39
CA VAL A 81 1.59 28.78 -7.00
C VAL A 81 1.48 28.11 -5.63
N TRP A 82 1.42 26.78 -5.66
CA TRP A 82 1.40 25.96 -4.44
C TRP A 82 2.78 25.37 -4.12
N SER A 83 3.18 25.54 -2.85
CA SER A 83 4.29 24.81 -2.24
C SER A 83 3.75 23.77 -1.27
N GLY A 84 4.17 22.52 -1.43
CA GLY A 84 3.76 21.42 -0.57
C GLY A 84 4.59 21.31 0.71
N GLY A 85 3.97 20.75 1.75
CA GLY A 85 4.59 20.45 3.03
C GLY A 85 4.50 21.57 4.04
N THR A 86 3.71 21.29 5.07
CA THR A 86 3.49 22.09 6.29
C THR A 86 4.21 21.44 7.46
N ASP A 87 5.51 21.20 7.28
CA ASP A 87 6.34 20.50 8.26
C ASP A 87 6.50 21.31 9.56
N GLY A 88 6.52 20.62 10.70
CA GLY A 88 6.66 21.24 12.02
C GLY A 88 5.41 22.02 12.44
N VAL A 89 5.57 23.33 12.68
CA VAL A 89 4.51 24.21 13.19
C VAL A 89 3.76 24.98 12.10
N ILE A 90 4.12 24.79 10.83
CA ILE A 90 3.56 25.57 9.72
C ILE A 90 2.11 25.16 9.46
N SER A 91 1.22 26.12 9.21
CA SER A 91 -0.18 25.85 8.87
C SER A 91 -0.46 25.99 7.37
N PRO A 92 -1.34 25.14 6.79
CA PRO A 92 -1.86 25.32 5.43
C PRO A 92 -2.58 26.66 5.28
N HIS A 93 -2.26 27.41 4.22
CA HIS A 93 -2.84 28.74 3.97
C HIS A 93 -2.61 29.19 2.53
N ALA A 94 -3.41 30.14 2.06
CA ALA A 94 -3.23 30.80 0.77
C ALA A 94 -3.18 32.32 0.93
N THR A 95 -2.38 32.98 0.09
CA THR A 95 -2.38 34.43 -0.08
C THR A 95 -2.92 34.76 -1.46
N ILE A 96 -4.02 35.49 -1.48
CA ILE A 96 -4.77 35.86 -2.68
C ILE A 96 -4.47 37.32 -3.00
N PHE A 97 -4.12 37.58 -4.26
CA PHE A 97 -3.91 38.92 -4.80
C PHE A 97 -5.03 39.23 -5.78
N ALA A 98 -5.72 40.34 -5.57
CA ALA A 98 -6.79 40.80 -6.45
C ALA A 98 -6.68 42.29 -6.73
N THR A 99 -7.07 42.73 -7.93
CA THR A 99 -7.17 44.16 -8.23
C THR A 99 -8.37 44.79 -7.53
N VAL A 100 -8.28 46.09 -7.25
CA VAL A 100 -9.33 46.86 -6.58
C VAL A 100 -9.95 47.85 -7.58
N PRO A 101 -11.29 47.89 -7.71
CA PRO A 101 -11.99 48.88 -8.54
C PRO A 101 -11.53 50.31 -8.23
N ALA A 102 -11.27 51.11 -9.27
CA ALA A 102 -10.67 52.44 -9.16
C ALA A 102 -11.45 53.41 -8.25
N ASP A 103 -12.76 53.26 -8.15
CA ASP A 103 -13.66 54.03 -7.29
C ASP A 103 -13.52 53.68 -5.80
N LYS A 104 -12.96 52.52 -5.46
CA LYS A 104 -12.71 52.04 -4.10
C LYS A 104 -11.26 52.29 -3.62
N VAL A 105 -10.40 52.85 -4.47
CA VAL A 105 -8.98 53.06 -4.17
C VAL A 105 -8.74 54.38 -3.46
N THR A 106 -8.08 54.34 -2.29
CA THR A 106 -7.51 55.53 -1.68
C THR A 106 -6.28 55.96 -2.46
N LYS A 107 -6.34 57.15 -3.08
CA LYS A 107 -5.22 57.73 -3.83
C LYS A 107 -4.11 58.18 -2.89
N THR A 108 -2.87 57.87 -3.27
CA THR A 108 -1.65 58.30 -2.59
C THR A 108 -0.49 58.28 -3.58
N ASP A 109 0.44 59.22 -3.43
CA ASP A 109 1.69 59.26 -4.20
C ASP A 109 2.83 58.49 -3.51
N GLU A 110 2.58 57.96 -2.32
CA GLU A 110 3.52 57.04 -1.68
C GLU A 110 3.64 55.73 -2.48
N PRO A 111 4.80 55.06 -2.44
CA PRO A 111 4.94 53.73 -3.01
C PRO A 111 3.96 52.76 -2.36
N ARG A 112 3.22 52.01 -3.18
CA ARG A 112 2.24 51.02 -2.77
C ARG A 112 2.40 49.73 -3.56
N LEU A 113 1.96 48.63 -2.94
CA LEU A 113 2.02 47.31 -3.52
C LEU A 113 1.35 47.30 -4.90
N THR A 114 2.10 46.83 -5.89
CA THR A 114 1.60 46.49 -7.21
C THR A 114 2.02 45.07 -7.55
N VAL A 115 1.22 44.40 -8.38
CA VAL A 115 1.45 43.02 -8.81
C VAL A 115 1.28 42.95 -10.30
N GLY A 116 2.24 42.34 -10.97
CA GLY A 116 2.16 42.01 -12.39
C GLY A 116 2.37 40.52 -12.60
N VAL A 117 1.64 39.98 -13.56
CA VAL A 117 1.70 38.57 -13.91
C VAL A 117 2.06 38.38 -15.38
N ALA A 118 2.77 37.30 -15.68
CA ALA A 118 3.08 36.89 -17.04
C ALA A 118 3.27 35.37 -17.10
N MET A 119 3.09 34.82 -18.30
CA MET A 119 3.50 33.46 -18.65
C MET A 119 4.71 33.55 -19.57
N SER A 120 5.72 32.69 -19.37
CA SER A 120 6.83 32.61 -20.31
C SER A 120 6.43 31.95 -21.63
N GLU A 121 7.31 32.05 -22.62
CA GLU A 121 7.33 31.06 -23.70
C GLU A 121 7.43 29.64 -23.14
N GLN A 122 7.02 28.65 -23.94
CA GLN A 122 7.13 27.24 -23.57
C GLN A 122 8.58 26.89 -23.23
N LEU A 123 8.76 26.26 -22.07
CA LEU A 123 10.02 25.74 -21.58
C LEU A 123 10.09 24.26 -21.95
N LEU A 124 10.91 23.95 -22.96
CA LEU A 124 11.10 22.58 -23.41
C LEU A 124 12.00 21.82 -22.41
N PRO A 125 11.95 20.47 -22.40
CA PRO A 125 12.76 19.68 -21.48
C PRO A 125 14.27 19.93 -21.65
N GLU A 126 14.74 20.21 -22.87
CA GLU A 126 16.13 20.58 -23.15
C GLU A 126 16.51 22.00 -22.70
N ASP A 127 15.55 22.86 -22.36
CA ASP A 127 15.83 24.20 -21.85
C ASP A 127 16.14 24.17 -20.34
N ILE A 128 15.61 23.17 -19.61
CA ILE A 128 15.68 23.12 -18.14
C ILE A 128 17.14 23.04 -17.67
N GLY A 129 17.51 24.01 -16.82
CA GLY A 129 18.87 24.15 -16.30
C GLY A 129 19.87 24.77 -17.28
N ARG A 130 19.42 25.36 -18.39
CA ARG A 130 20.29 26.01 -19.38
C ARG A 130 19.92 27.48 -19.61
N THR A 131 20.83 28.22 -20.25
CA THR A 131 20.68 29.63 -20.63
C THR A 131 19.42 29.92 -21.45
N ALA A 132 18.90 28.94 -22.20
CA ALA A 132 17.62 29.04 -22.90
C ALA A 132 16.45 29.30 -21.94
N MET A 133 16.37 28.55 -20.84
CA MET A 133 15.38 28.77 -19.78
C MET A 133 15.57 30.13 -19.11
N ILE A 134 16.81 30.50 -18.78
CA ILE A 134 17.15 31.78 -18.16
C ILE A 134 16.65 32.95 -19.01
N THR A 135 16.88 32.90 -20.33
CA THR A 135 16.47 33.93 -21.28
C THR A 135 14.95 34.06 -21.34
N LYS A 136 14.23 32.95 -21.47
CA LYS A 136 12.76 32.93 -21.53
C LYS A 136 12.11 33.44 -20.25
N VAL A 137 12.62 33.03 -19.10
CA VAL A 137 12.16 33.53 -17.80
C VAL A 137 12.46 35.02 -17.66
N ALA A 138 13.67 35.47 -18.04
CA ALA A 138 14.05 36.87 -17.90
C ALA A 138 13.16 37.81 -18.73
N ALA A 139 12.78 37.40 -19.95
CA ALA A 139 11.84 38.13 -20.78
C ALA A 139 10.46 38.25 -20.11
N ALA A 140 9.92 37.14 -19.63
CA ALA A 140 8.61 37.12 -18.98
C ALA A 140 8.57 37.86 -17.64
N VAL A 141 9.68 37.92 -16.88
CA VAL A 141 9.80 38.79 -15.70
C VAL A 141 9.70 40.26 -16.10
N LYS A 142 10.34 40.69 -17.19
CA LYS A 142 10.22 42.08 -17.69
C LYS A 142 8.80 42.41 -18.14
N ASP A 143 8.10 41.46 -18.76
CA ASP A 143 6.69 41.62 -19.11
C ASP A 143 5.81 41.76 -17.86
N ALA A 144 6.04 40.92 -16.85
CA ALA A 144 5.35 41.04 -15.56
C ALA A 144 5.65 42.37 -14.86
N MET A 145 6.90 42.88 -14.90
CA MET A 145 7.24 44.21 -14.39
C MET A 145 6.49 45.32 -15.12
N ALA A 146 6.42 45.25 -16.45
CA ALA A 146 5.67 46.21 -17.26
C ALA A 146 4.16 46.18 -16.90
N ASN A 147 3.59 44.98 -16.72
CA ASN A 147 2.20 44.80 -16.27
C ASN A 147 1.97 45.37 -14.86
N ALA A 148 2.96 45.25 -13.97
CA ALA A 148 2.95 45.85 -12.63
C ALA A 148 3.14 47.37 -12.65
N GLY A 149 3.55 47.96 -13.78
CA GLY A 149 3.94 49.36 -13.89
C GLY A 149 5.25 49.69 -13.16
N ILE A 150 6.11 48.71 -12.96
CA ILE A 150 7.43 48.87 -12.35
C ILE A 150 8.45 49.11 -13.46
N THR A 151 9.17 50.23 -13.38
CA THR A 151 10.20 50.61 -14.37
C THR A 151 11.62 50.54 -13.82
N ASP A 152 11.78 50.67 -12.50
CA ASP A 152 13.05 50.48 -11.80
C ASP A 152 13.06 49.07 -11.17
N PRO A 153 14.01 48.19 -11.54
CA PRO A 153 14.17 46.89 -10.89
C PRO A 153 14.31 46.95 -9.37
N ALA A 154 14.83 48.04 -8.80
CA ALA A 154 14.98 48.22 -7.35
C ALA A 154 13.62 48.27 -6.61
N ASP A 155 12.54 48.60 -7.31
CA ASP A 155 11.17 48.59 -6.77
C ASP A 155 10.53 47.18 -6.78
N VAL A 156 11.20 46.17 -7.34
CA VAL A 156 10.80 44.76 -7.24
C VAL A 156 11.27 44.20 -5.91
N HIS A 157 10.34 43.72 -5.09
CA HIS A 157 10.69 43.14 -3.79
C HIS A 157 10.50 41.63 -3.77
N TYR A 158 9.72 41.03 -4.66
CA TYR A 158 9.48 39.59 -4.66
C TYR A 158 9.05 39.12 -6.04
N VAL A 159 9.63 38.00 -6.50
CA VAL A 159 9.20 37.34 -7.73
C VAL A 159 8.91 35.87 -7.41
N GLN A 160 7.63 35.50 -7.37
CA GLN A 160 7.22 34.11 -7.22
C GLN A 160 7.03 33.48 -8.59
N THR A 161 7.56 32.28 -8.78
CA THR A 161 7.37 31.52 -10.01
C THR A 161 6.93 30.09 -9.77
N LYS A 162 6.28 29.51 -10.78
CA LYS A 162 6.03 28.07 -10.89
C LYS A 162 6.45 27.60 -12.29
N THR A 163 7.38 26.65 -12.36
CA THR A 163 7.99 26.18 -13.62
C THR A 163 7.88 24.66 -13.83
N PRO A 164 8.03 24.15 -15.06
CA PRO A 164 8.13 22.72 -15.31
C PRO A 164 9.40 22.10 -14.70
N LEU A 165 9.36 20.81 -14.39
CA LEU A 165 10.52 19.97 -14.11
C LEU A 165 10.51 18.71 -14.99
N LEU A 166 11.60 17.95 -15.00
CA LEU A 166 11.74 16.79 -15.87
C LEU A 166 11.01 15.56 -15.31
N THR A 167 10.17 14.96 -16.15
CA THR A 167 9.59 13.63 -15.98
C THR A 167 10.23 12.63 -16.95
N ILE A 168 10.10 11.33 -16.67
CA ILE A 168 10.55 10.26 -17.58
C ILE A 168 9.96 10.46 -18.99
N HIS A 169 8.69 10.89 -19.06
CA HIS A 169 8.03 11.15 -20.33
C HIS A 169 8.69 12.31 -21.09
N THR A 170 8.89 13.46 -20.45
CA THR A 170 9.51 14.64 -21.08
C THR A 170 10.97 14.42 -21.47
N ILE A 171 11.72 13.60 -20.72
CA ILE A 171 13.09 13.20 -21.07
C ILE A 171 13.09 12.36 -22.35
N ARG A 172 12.15 11.41 -22.46
CA ARG A 172 12.00 10.60 -23.68
C ARG A 172 11.57 11.43 -24.88
N ASP A 173 10.69 12.41 -24.69
CA ASP A 173 10.30 13.35 -25.75
C ASP A 173 11.53 14.08 -26.31
N ALA A 174 12.34 14.71 -25.46
CA ALA A 174 13.54 15.41 -25.89
C ALA A 174 14.52 14.48 -26.63
N LYS A 175 14.74 13.27 -26.12
CA LYS A 175 15.58 12.26 -26.78
C LYS A 175 15.04 11.86 -28.15
N SER A 176 13.72 11.69 -28.29
CA SER A 176 13.10 11.35 -29.58
C SER A 176 13.29 12.46 -30.62
N ARG A 177 13.40 13.72 -30.19
CA ARG A 177 13.71 14.89 -31.01
C ARG A 177 15.22 15.10 -31.22
N GLY A 178 16.08 14.18 -30.79
CA GLY A 178 17.54 14.27 -30.92
C GLY A 178 18.20 15.30 -29.99
N LYS A 179 17.51 15.68 -28.91
CA LYS A 179 17.98 16.67 -27.92
C LYS A 179 18.51 15.97 -26.67
N THR A 180 19.40 16.66 -25.96
CA THR A 180 19.88 16.24 -24.64
C THR A 180 19.18 17.05 -23.55
N VAL A 181 18.98 16.45 -22.39
CA VAL A 181 18.56 17.14 -21.16
C VAL A 181 19.76 17.35 -20.25
N TRP A 182 19.66 18.25 -19.26
CA TRP A 182 20.73 18.44 -18.27
C TRP A 182 20.93 17.15 -17.47
N THR A 183 19.90 16.72 -16.73
CA THR A 183 19.91 15.50 -15.90
C THR A 183 18.83 14.53 -16.35
N GLU A 184 19.06 13.23 -16.17
CA GLU A 184 18.02 12.20 -16.29
C GLU A 184 17.41 11.84 -14.93
N GLN A 185 17.95 12.39 -13.84
CA GLN A 185 17.42 12.22 -12.49
C GLN A 185 16.27 13.20 -12.27
N THR A 186 15.04 12.69 -12.34
CA THR A 186 13.82 13.50 -12.24
C THR A 186 13.74 14.30 -10.93
N HIS A 187 14.27 13.77 -9.82
CA HIS A 187 14.31 14.48 -8.54
C HIS A 187 15.26 15.68 -8.56
N GLU A 188 16.50 15.51 -9.06
CA GLU A 188 17.49 16.58 -9.19
C GLU A 188 17.02 17.70 -10.14
N SER A 189 16.15 17.38 -11.10
CA SER A 189 15.61 18.37 -12.03
C SER A 189 14.80 19.49 -11.37
N MET A 190 14.29 19.26 -10.15
CA MET A 190 13.60 20.27 -9.35
C MET A 190 14.53 21.43 -9.00
N ASP A 191 15.73 21.11 -8.48
CA ASP A 191 16.73 22.10 -8.09
C ASP A 191 17.26 22.85 -9.32
N LEU A 192 17.49 22.13 -10.42
CA LEU A 192 17.89 22.72 -11.70
C LEU A 192 16.84 23.69 -12.25
N SER A 193 15.57 23.32 -12.23
CA SER A 193 14.48 24.18 -12.71
C SER A 193 14.32 25.41 -11.81
N ASN A 194 14.31 25.23 -10.49
CA ASN A 194 14.19 26.35 -9.55
C ASN A 194 15.38 27.31 -9.66
N GLY A 195 16.60 26.78 -9.73
CA GLY A 195 17.85 27.53 -9.86
C GLY A 195 17.95 28.27 -11.19
N GLY A 196 17.67 27.62 -12.31
CA GLY A 196 17.65 28.26 -13.63
C GLY A 196 16.62 29.39 -13.72
N THR A 197 15.45 29.19 -13.09
CA THR A 197 14.43 30.25 -13.00
C THR A 197 14.93 31.45 -12.17
N ALA A 198 15.61 31.19 -11.06
CA ALA A 198 16.12 32.24 -10.18
C ALA A 198 17.21 33.08 -10.87
N LEU A 199 18.08 32.45 -11.66
CA LEU A 199 19.05 33.15 -12.50
C LEU A 199 18.36 33.99 -13.58
N GLY A 200 17.26 33.51 -14.17
CA GLY A 200 16.44 34.30 -15.09
C GLY A 200 15.87 35.57 -14.46
N ILE A 201 15.43 35.48 -13.20
CA ILE A 201 14.98 36.63 -12.42
C ILE A 201 16.15 37.60 -12.16
N ALA A 202 17.30 37.09 -11.73
CA ALA A 202 18.49 37.91 -11.47
C ALA A 202 18.94 38.69 -12.72
N VAL A 203 18.97 38.04 -13.89
CA VAL A 203 19.28 38.67 -15.18
C VAL A 203 18.23 39.71 -15.57
N ALA A 204 16.94 39.45 -15.33
CA ALA A 204 15.88 40.41 -15.64
C ALA A 204 16.01 41.71 -14.84
N LEU A 205 16.42 41.58 -13.58
CA LEU A 205 16.57 42.70 -12.64
C LEU A 205 17.95 43.37 -12.71
N GLY A 206 18.88 42.82 -13.49
CA GLY A 206 20.24 43.33 -13.60
C GLY A 206 21.10 43.08 -12.36
N GLU A 207 20.75 42.08 -11.54
CA GLU A 207 21.54 41.66 -10.38
C GLU A 207 22.81 40.90 -10.81
N ILE A 208 22.75 40.22 -11.95
CA ILE A 208 23.87 39.51 -12.57
C ILE A 208 23.87 39.72 -14.10
N ASP A 209 25.03 39.54 -14.72
CA ASP A 209 25.14 39.34 -16.17
C ASP A 209 24.64 37.93 -16.56
N MET A 210 24.37 37.72 -17.85
CA MET A 210 23.92 36.41 -18.35
C MET A 210 24.98 35.33 -18.05
N PRO A 211 24.65 34.30 -17.25
CA PRO A 211 25.58 33.23 -16.92
C PRO A 211 25.77 32.27 -18.12
N THR A 212 26.79 31.42 -18.05
CA THR A 212 26.95 30.29 -18.98
C THR A 212 26.12 29.08 -18.53
N ASP A 213 25.93 28.09 -19.40
CA ASP A 213 25.30 26.81 -19.01
C ASP A 213 26.09 26.08 -17.90
N GLU A 214 27.41 26.27 -17.85
CA GLU A 214 28.30 25.67 -16.84
C GLU A 214 28.18 26.35 -15.47
N ASP A 215 27.83 27.63 -15.43
CA ASP A 215 27.62 28.37 -14.18
C ASP A 215 26.37 27.89 -13.43
N VAL A 216 25.39 27.31 -14.13
CA VAL A 216 24.15 26.81 -13.53
C VAL A 216 24.46 25.69 -12.54
N MET A 217 24.02 25.84 -11.29
CA MET A 217 24.29 24.98 -10.13
C MET A 217 25.75 24.94 -9.62
N HIS A 218 26.72 25.41 -10.40
CA HIS A 218 28.14 25.41 -10.00
C HIS A 218 28.60 26.75 -9.42
N SER A 219 28.07 27.87 -9.90
CA SER A 219 28.44 29.22 -9.46
C SER A 219 27.42 29.77 -8.46
N ARG A 220 27.47 29.28 -7.20
CA ARG A 220 26.51 29.65 -6.14
C ARG A 220 26.61 31.10 -5.64
N GLU A 221 27.64 31.84 -6.06
CA GLU A 221 27.72 33.29 -5.84
C GLU A 221 26.71 34.07 -6.69
N LEU A 222 26.21 33.47 -7.78
CA LEU A 222 25.16 34.04 -8.61
C LEU A 222 23.81 33.72 -7.98
N PHE A 223 23.06 34.73 -7.58
CA PHE A 223 21.70 34.54 -7.08
C PHE A 223 20.86 35.79 -7.29
N SER A 224 19.53 35.61 -7.30
CA SER A 224 18.61 36.73 -7.16
C SER A 224 18.29 36.97 -5.69
N SER A 225 18.32 38.24 -5.28
CA SER A 225 17.96 38.58 -3.91
C SER A 225 16.46 38.46 -3.66
N VAL A 226 15.61 38.48 -4.70
CA VAL A 226 14.13 38.56 -4.66
C VAL A 226 13.38 37.32 -5.16
N ALA A 227 14.09 36.33 -5.70
CA ALA A 227 13.46 35.16 -6.30
C ALA A 227 12.88 34.18 -5.27
N SER A 228 11.71 33.63 -5.59
CA SER A 228 11.14 32.46 -4.93
C SER A 228 10.57 31.54 -6.00
N CYS A 229 11.33 30.52 -6.35
CA CYS A 229 11.03 29.64 -7.48
C CYS A 229 10.50 28.30 -6.98
N SER A 230 9.41 27.83 -7.58
CA SER A 230 8.92 26.47 -7.37
C SER A 230 8.79 25.78 -8.72
N SER A 231 8.86 24.46 -8.73
CA SER A 231 8.56 23.67 -9.92
C SER A 231 7.51 22.60 -9.66
N GLY A 232 6.90 22.11 -10.73
CA GLY A 232 5.83 21.12 -10.76
C GLY A 232 5.82 20.34 -12.08
N VAL A 233 5.12 19.21 -12.11
CA VAL A 233 4.99 18.33 -13.28
C VAL A 233 3.85 18.73 -14.21
N GLU A 234 2.99 19.64 -13.74
CA GLU A 234 1.73 20.03 -14.35
C GLU A 234 1.84 21.17 -15.38
N LEU A 235 3.04 21.72 -15.59
CA LEU A 235 3.27 22.91 -16.42
C LEU A 235 4.19 22.63 -17.59
N ASP A 236 4.15 23.51 -18.59
CA ASP A 236 5.12 23.63 -19.69
C ASP A 236 5.57 25.09 -19.94
N ARG A 237 5.02 26.06 -19.20
CA ARG A 237 5.41 27.48 -19.17
C ARG A 237 5.71 27.89 -17.73
N ALA A 238 6.57 28.90 -17.56
CA ALA A 238 6.75 29.53 -16.25
C ALA A 238 5.59 30.48 -15.97
N GLN A 239 4.90 30.28 -14.86
CA GLN A 239 3.97 31.26 -14.30
C GLN A 239 4.76 32.23 -13.44
N ILE A 240 4.61 33.53 -13.68
CA ILE A 240 5.40 34.58 -13.01
C ILE A 240 4.48 35.56 -12.31
N VAL A 241 4.80 35.85 -11.04
CA VAL A 241 4.14 36.87 -10.22
C VAL A 241 5.22 37.81 -9.69
N VAL A 242 5.33 39.00 -10.28
CA VAL A 242 6.20 40.08 -9.81
C VAL A 242 5.42 40.94 -8.82
N VAL A 243 5.99 41.14 -7.64
CA VAL A 243 5.42 41.97 -6.58
C VAL A 243 6.43 43.03 -6.17
N GLY A 244 6.00 44.28 -6.18
CA GLY A 244 6.85 45.43 -5.88
C GLY A 244 6.05 46.62 -5.38
N ASN A 245 6.69 47.77 -5.31
CA ASN A 245 6.06 49.03 -4.92
C ASN A 245 6.09 50.04 -6.07
N ALA A 246 4.94 50.60 -6.44
CA ALA A 246 4.86 51.67 -7.44
C ALA A 246 4.11 52.89 -6.87
N ARG A 247 4.47 54.08 -7.35
CA ARG A 247 3.81 55.34 -6.98
C ARG A 247 2.55 55.56 -7.81
N GLY A 248 1.55 56.22 -7.23
CA GLY A 248 0.32 56.62 -7.93
C GLY A 248 -0.71 55.50 -8.14
N VAL A 249 -0.37 54.23 -7.84
CA VAL A 249 -1.29 53.08 -7.90
C VAL A 249 -2.35 53.15 -6.79
N GLY A 250 -1.97 53.67 -5.61
CA GLY A 250 -2.85 53.75 -4.44
C GLY A 250 -2.96 52.44 -3.65
N GLY A 251 -3.93 52.35 -2.76
CA GLY A 251 -4.16 51.15 -1.95
C GLY A 251 -3.43 51.15 -0.61
N ARG A 252 -3.53 50.02 0.11
CA ARG A 252 -3.19 49.94 1.55
C ARG A 252 -1.91 49.19 1.84
N TYR A 253 -1.40 48.39 0.91
CA TYR A 253 -0.31 47.48 1.17
C TYR A 253 1.04 48.03 0.69
N ARG A 254 2.11 47.57 1.33
CA ARG A 254 3.50 47.70 0.88
C ARG A 254 4.18 46.35 1.06
N ILE A 255 5.16 46.07 0.21
CA ILE A 255 6.04 44.91 0.35
C ILE A 255 7.45 45.40 0.68
N GLY A 256 8.18 44.60 1.45
CA GLY A 256 9.60 44.79 1.71
C GLY A 256 10.34 43.48 1.75
N HIS A 257 11.66 43.59 1.74
CA HIS A 257 12.51 42.44 1.56
C HIS A 257 13.86 42.50 2.27
N SER A 258 14.40 41.32 2.58
CA SER A 258 15.76 41.12 3.06
C SER A 258 16.24 39.71 2.71
N VAL A 259 17.54 39.45 2.81
CA VAL A 259 18.14 38.14 2.55
C VAL A 259 18.63 37.54 3.86
N MET A 260 18.17 36.34 4.20
CA MET A 260 18.63 35.60 5.37
C MET A 260 20.03 35.07 5.14
N LYS A 261 20.88 35.18 6.16
CA LYS A 261 22.25 34.64 6.13
C LYS A 261 22.31 33.14 6.37
N ASP A 262 21.40 32.63 7.20
CA ASP A 262 21.30 31.21 7.57
C ASP A 262 19.87 30.88 8.03
N PRO A 263 19.53 29.59 8.28
CA PRO A 263 18.16 29.18 8.61
C PRO A 263 17.67 29.68 9.99
N LEU A 264 18.55 30.27 10.80
CA LEU A 264 18.26 30.80 12.13
C LEU A 264 18.28 32.34 12.15
N ASP A 265 18.34 32.99 10.99
CA ASP A 265 18.47 34.45 10.86
C ASP A 265 17.12 35.18 11.03
N GLN A 266 16.66 35.25 12.28
CA GLN A 266 15.47 36.04 12.64
C GLN A 266 15.62 37.54 12.33
N ASP A 267 16.85 38.07 12.35
CA ASP A 267 17.11 39.49 12.12
C ASP A 267 16.88 39.85 10.66
N GLY A 268 17.18 38.94 9.73
CA GLY A 268 16.81 39.03 8.32
C GLY A 268 15.29 39.20 8.13
N ILE A 269 14.48 38.41 8.85
CA ILE A 269 13.02 38.49 8.80
C ILE A 269 12.53 39.85 9.33
N TRP A 270 13.06 40.31 10.46
CA TRP A 270 12.74 41.64 11.00
C TRP A 270 13.16 42.77 10.08
N ALA A 271 14.30 42.65 9.41
CA ALA A 271 14.76 43.62 8.41
C ALA A 271 13.79 43.70 7.22
N ALA A 272 13.29 42.57 6.72
CA ALA A 272 12.28 42.56 5.66
C ALA A 272 10.97 43.25 6.10
N ILE A 273 10.56 43.06 7.35
CA ILE A 273 9.36 43.71 7.92
C ILE A 273 9.57 45.24 8.04
N ARG A 274 10.77 45.67 8.45
CA ARG A 274 11.13 47.11 8.48
C ARG A 274 11.19 47.71 7.08
N ASP A 275 11.74 46.98 6.11
CA ASP A 275 11.79 47.41 4.70
C ASP A 275 10.39 47.58 4.10
N ALA A 276 9.41 46.77 4.54
CA ALA A 276 8.00 46.94 4.18
C ALA A 276 7.37 48.22 4.78
N GLY A 277 8.17 49.00 5.52
CA GLY A 277 7.88 50.31 6.07
C GLY A 277 7.34 50.26 7.49
N LEU A 278 7.31 49.11 8.18
CA LEU A 278 6.83 49.01 9.56
C LEU A 278 7.87 49.59 10.53
N GLU A 279 7.47 50.64 11.25
CA GLU A 279 8.28 51.19 12.34
C GLU A 279 8.26 50.22 13.52
N LEU A 280 9.42 49.70 13.85
CA LEU A 280 9.62 48.71 14.91
C LEU A 280 10.69 49.21 15.88
N PRO A 281 10.60 48.86 17.18
CA PRO A 281 11.66 49.15 18.13
C PRO A 281 12.96 48.41 17.77
N GLU A 282 14.06 48.77 18.43
CA GLU A 282 15.37 48.14 18.20
C GLU A 282 15.33 46.61 18.39
N ARG A 283 14.58 46.14 19.40
CA ARG A 283 14.33 44.73 19.70
C ARG A 283 12.83 44.42 19.62
N PRO A 284 12.31 44.11 18.42
CA PRO A 284 10.90 43.86 18.22
C PRO A 284 10.44 42.50 18.75
N HIS A 285 9.18 42.44 19.15
CA HIS A 285 8.43 41.25 19.47
C HIS A 285 7.25 41.07 18.51
N SER A 286 6.71 39.85 18.38
CA SER A 286 5.56 39.58 17.49
C SER A 286 4.35 40.46 17.80
N SER A 287 4.14 40.85 19.07
CA SER A 287 3.09 41.78 19.48
C SER A 287 3.22 43.19 18.87
N ASP A 288 4.44 43.62 18.51
CA ASP A 288 4.69 44.94 17.92
C ASP A 288 4.18 45.03 16.48
N LEU A 289 3.86 43.89 15.85
CA LEU A 289 3.26 43.83 14.53
C LEU A 289 1.82 44.35 14.52
N ASP A 290 1.10 44.28 15.65
CA ASP A 290 -0.24 44.86 15.85
C ASP A 290 -1.23 44.53 14.72
N GLY A 291 -1.18 43.28 14.20
CA GLY A 291 -2.02 42.81 13.09
C GLY A 291 -1.76 43.49 11.74
N GLN A 292 -0.67 44.24 11.58
CA GLN A 292 -0.33 44.96 10.35
C GLN A 292 0.44 44.10 9.34
N LEU A 293 0.99 42.96 9.77
CA LEU A 293 1.64 41.97 8.92
C LEU A 293 0.59 41.06 8.27
N VAL A 294 0.62 40.93 6.94
CA VAL A 294 -0.29 40.03 6.20
C VAL A 294 0.32 38.64 6.07
N ASN A 295 1.51 38.55 5.45
CA ASN A 295 2.24 37.29 5.32
C ASN A 295 3.74 37.54 5.14
N VAL A 296 4.54 36.48 5.37
CA VAL A 296 5.96 36.40 5.05
C VAL A 296 6.20 35.26 4.08
N PHE A 297 6.96 35.52 3.03
CA PHE A 297 7.37 34.54 2.02
C PHE A 297 8.87 34.29 2.13
N LEU A 298 9.24 33.03 2.33
CA LEU A 298 10.61 32.61 2.56
C LEU A 298 11.01 31.46 1.64
N LYS A 299 12.28 31.48 1.23
CA LYS A 299 12.97 30.32 0.66
C LYS A 299 14.11 29.91 1.58
N CYS A 300 14.45 28.63 1.60
CA CYS A 300 15.57 28.12 2.39
C CYS A 300 16.17 26.86 1.77
N GLU A 301 17.44 26.61 2.06
CA GLU A 301 18.17 25.41 1.62
C GLU A 301 19.09 24.93 2.74
N ALA A 302 19.35 23.62 2.81
CA ALA A 302 20.39 23.10 3.68
C ALA A 302 21.76 23.53 3.14
N SER A 303 22.64 24.02 4.02
CA SER A 303 24.02 24.33 3.62
C SER A 303 24.73 23.05 3.15
N GLN A 304 25.46 23.14 2.04
CA GLN A 304 26.10 21.97 1.42
C GLN A 304 27.32 21.50 2.21
N ASP A 305 27.92 22.38 3.01
CA ASP A 305 28.98 22.01 3.96
C ASP A 305 28.45 21.21 5.18
N GLY A 306 27.13 21.05 5.29
CA GLY A 306 26.48 20.31 6.36
C GLY A 306 26.52 21.03 7.72
N THR A 307 26.76 22.34 7.76
CA THR A 307 26.86 23.13 8.98
C THR A 307 25.89 24.30 9.04
N VAL A 308 25.55 24.71 10.26
CA VAL A 308 24.85 25.98 10.53
C VAL A 308 25.59 26.67 11.67
N ARG A 309 26.07 27.91 11.44
CA ARG A 309 26.85 28.70 12.40
C ARG A 309 28.04 27.91 12.99
N GLY A 310 28.76 27.17 12.14
CA GLY A 310 29.95 26.39 12.51
C GLY A 310 29.67 25.08 13.25
N ARG A 311 28.40 24.63 13.33
CA ARG A 311 28.02 23.34 13.91
C ARG A 311 27.49 22.40 12.84
N ARG A 312 28.03 21.18 12.77
CA ARG A 312 27.49 20.11 11.91
C ARG A 312 26.04 19.81 12.28
N ASN A 313 25.19 19.72 11.27
CA ASN A 313 23.84 19.18 11.35
C ASN A 313 23.76 17.86 10.56
N ALA A 314 22.70 17.08 10.77
CA ALA A 314 22.52 15.79 10.12
C ALA A 314 21.59 15.85 8.89
N MET A 315 21.16 17.03 8.45
CA MET A 315 20.09 17.14 7.45
C MET A 315 20.46 16.42 6.14
N LEU A 316 21.71 16.53 5.69
CA LEU A 316 22.18 15.93 4.44
C LEU A 316 22.55 14.44 4.55
N ASP A 317 22.67 13.88 5.76
CA ASP A 317 23.04 12.47 5.98
C ASP A 317 22.00 11.66 6.77
N ASP A 318 20.80 12.22 6.96
CA ASP A 318 19.64 11.56 7.55
C ASP A 318 18.95 10.64 6.52
N SER A 319 18.95 9.34 6.79
CA SER A 319 18.34 8.31 5.93
C SER A 319 16.81 8.22 6.06
N ASP A 320 16.25 8.78 7.13
CA ASP A 320 14.86 8.57 7.52
C ASP A 320 13.99 9.77 7.13
N VAL A 321 14.54 10.99 7.22
CA VAL A 321 13.82 12.23 6.90
C VAL A 321 14.64 13.13 5.98
N HIS A 322 14.20 13.26 4.73
CA HIS A 322 14.84 14.14 3.74
C HIS A 322 14.98 15.59 4.23
N TRP A 323 16.13 16.22 3.98
CA TRP A 323 16.49 17.56 4.47
C TRP A 323 15.44 18.64 4.17
N HIS A 324 14.72 18.52 3.05
CA HIS A 324 13.59 19.38 2.68
C HIS A 324 12.57 19.58 3.81
N ARG A 325 12.29 18.54 4.60
CA ARG A 325 11.31 18.61 5.68
C ARG A 325 11.93 19.27 6.91
N GLN A 326 13.17 18.90 7.23
CA GLN A 326 13.91 19.40 8.38
C GLN A 326 14.14 20.92 8.29
N ILE A 327 14.67 21.39 7.16
CA ILE A 327 14.97 22.81 6.96
C ILE A 327 13.71 23.67 6.93
N LYS A 328 12.64 23.17 6.30
CA LYS A 328 11.36 23.86 6.21
C LYS A 328 10.72 24.00 7.59
N SER A 329 10.74 22.92 8.38
CA SER A 329 10.30 22.94 9.77
C SER A 329 11.09 23.95 10.61
N CYS A 330 12.43 24.00 10.44
CA CYS A 330 13.28 24.96 11.15
C CYS A 330 12.93 26.41 10.81
N VAL A 331 12.99 26.79 9.53
CA VAL A 331 12.73 28.17 9.09
C VAL A 331 11.28 28.56 9.34
N GLY A 332 10.33 27.63 9.17
CA GLY A 332 8.93 27.82 9.54
C GLY A 332 8.75 28.13 11.02
N GLY A 333 9.44 27.38 11.91
CA GLY A 333 9.42 27.63 13.34
C GLY A 333 10.03 28.97 13.73
N VAL A 334 11.20 29.33 13.18
CA VAL A 334 11.85 30.64 13.41
C VAL A 334 10.93 31.77 12.94
N THR A 335 10.34 31.64 11.76
CA THR A 335 9.42 32.65 11.22
C THR A 335 8.16 32.76 12.06
N ALA A 336 7.51 31.64 12.40
CA ALA A 336 6.32 31.65 13.24
C ALA A 336 6.57 32.27 14.62
N ALA A 337 7.77 32.09 15.18
CA ALA A 337 8.17 32.74 16.42
C ALA A 337 8.32 34.28 16.26
N VAL A 338 8.87 34.73 15.13
CA VAL A 338 9.01 36.17 14.79
C VAL A 338 7.64 36.81 14.54
N THR A 339 6.78 36.15 13.75
CA THR A 339 5.49 36.70 13.32
C THR A 339 4.38 36.50 14.35
N GLY A 340 4.52 35.54 15.26
CA GLY A 340 3.45 35.08 16.14
C GLY A 340 2.33 34.30 15.41
N ASP A 341 2.57 33.89 14.17
CA ASP A 341 1.58 33.26 13.30
C ASP A 341 2.20 32.07 12.53
N PRO A 342 1.65 30.85 12.65
CA PRO A 342 2.15 29.67 11.94
C PRO A 342 1.78 29.62 10.44
N ALA A 343 0.85 30.45 9.96
CA ALA A 343 0.50 30.55 8.55
C ALA A 343 1.53 31.39 7.78
N VAL A 344 2.72 30.81 7.59
CA VAL A 344 3.89 31.42 6.92
C VAL A 344 4.33 30.60 5.70
N PHE A 345 4.62 31.28 4.59
CA PHE A 345 5.05 30.60 3.37
C PHE A 345 6.56 30.34 3.42
N VAL A 346 6.95 29.07 3.46
CA VAL A 346 8.37 28.62 3.44
C VAL A 346 8.55 27.52 2.41
N SER A 347 9.29 27.80 1.35
CA SER A 347 9.60 26.79 0.34
C SER A 347 11.10 26.43 0.36
N VAL A 348 11.44 25.25 -0.18
CA VAL A 348 12.80 24.68 -0.18
C VAL A 348 13.36 24.59 -1.59
N SER A 349 14.60 24.13 -1.77
CA SER A 349 15.30 24.17 -3.07
C SER A 349 15.56 25.62 -3.47
N ALA A 350 16.48 26.25 -2.74
CA ALA A 350 16.79 27.68 -2.80
C ALA A 350 18.07 27.97 -3.58
N ALA A 351 18.59 27.02 -4.36
CA ALA A 351 19.69 27.26 -5.28
C ALA A 351 19.45 28.55 -6.10
N HIS A 352 20.47 29.41 -6.14
CA HIS A 352 20.46 30.74 -6.78
C HIS A 352 19.38 31.71 -6.27
N GLN A 353 18.78 31.49 -5.10
CA GLN A 353 17.76 32.35 -4.48
C GLN A 353 18.27 33.03 -3.20
N GLY A 354 19.58 33.10 -3.01
CA GLY A 354 20.22 33.68 -1.84
C GLY A 354 21.61 33.08 -1.61
N PRO A 355 22.31 33.51 -0.54
CA PRO A 355 23.57 32.92 -0.14
C PRO A 355 23.37 31.47 0.31
N GLU A 356 24.44 30.68 0.25
CA GLU A 356 24.43 29.28 0.66
C GLU A 356 23.93 29.10 2.11
N GLY A 357 23.03 28.14 2.32
CA GLY A 357 22.38 27.90 3.63
C GLY A 357 21.37 28.97 4.04
N GLY A 358 21.29 30.09 3.31
CA GLY A 358 20.31 31.15 3.46
C GLY A 358 19.24 31.11 2.36
N GLY A 359 18.50 32.22 2.25
CA GLY A 359 17.45 32.41 1.26
C GLY A 359 16.73 33.75 1.47
N PRO A 360 15.88 34.21 0.56
CA PRO A 360 15.21 35.49 0.68
C PRO A 360 14.08 35.41 1.71
N SER A 361 13.90 36.50 2.46
CA SER A 361 12.78 36.71 3.40
C SER A 361 12.00 37.96 2.98
N ARG A 362 10.67 37.84 2.78
CA ARG A 362 9.82 38.89 2.19
C ARG A 362 8.56 39.12 3.01
N CYS A 363 8.12 40.37 3.17
CA CYS A 363 7.01 40.72 4.06
C CYS A 363 5.99 41.65 3.40
N HIS A 364 4.69 41.37 3.55
CA HIS A 364 3.59 42.27 3.16
C HIS A 364 2.97 42.96 4.38
N ARG A 365 2.83 44.28 4.35
CA ARG A 365 2.25 45.07 5.44
C ARG A 365 1.04 45.89 4.98
N ARG A 366 0.05 46.08 5.87
CA ARG A 366 -1.05 47.04 5.75
C ARG A 366 -0.69 48.37 6.42
N SER A 367 -0.84 49.49 5.70
CA SER A 367 -0.65 50.84 6.23
C SER A 367 -1.86 51.32 7.06
N ARG A 368 -1.63 52.12 8.11
CA ARG A 368 -2.70 52.79 8.87
C ARG A 368 -3.24 53.96 8.05
N SER A 369 -4.54 54.03 7.81
CA SER A 369 -5.17 55.26 7.31
C SER A 369 -5.41 56.24 8.46
N VAL A 370 -4.79 57.42 8.38
CA VAL A 370 -5.27 58.60 9.12
C VAL A 370 -6.54 59.06 8.42
N VAL A 371 -7.70 58.69 8.97
CA VAL A 371 -9.03 59.35 8.91
C VAL A 371 -10.08 58.29 9.25
N GLY A 372 -10.86 58.54 10.32
CA GLY A 372 -12.10 57.82 10.61
C GLY A 372 -12.07 56.85 11.79
N LYS A 373 -12.13 57.39 13.02
CA LYS A 373 -12.77 56.69 14.14
C LYS A 373 -14.19 56.29 13.70
N ASN A 374 -14.47 55.00 13.67
CA ASN A 374 -15.78 54.33 13.86
C ASN A 374 -15.93 53.15 12.90
N LEU A 375 -15.57 51.97 13.40
CA LEU A 375 -16.31 50.71 13.27
C LEU A 375 -15.48 49.65 14.00
N ALA A 376 -15.47 49.76 15.33
CA ALA A 376 -15.11 48.66 16.21
C ALA A 376 -16.40 47.89 16.47
N GLY A 377 -16.47 46.65 15.98
CA GLY A 377 -17.57 45.72 16.20
C GLY A 377 -16.98 44.37 16.56
N ASN A 378 -16.88 44.13 17.87
CA ASN A 378 -16.41 42.96 18.58
C ASN A 378 -16.86 41.62 17.97
N LEU A 379 -15.98 40.61 18.08
CA LEU A 379 -16.30 39.36 18.78
C LEU A 379 -15.08 38.97 19.61
N ASP A 380 -15.15 39.35 20.89
CA ASP A 380 -14.20 39.06 21.95
C ASP A 380 -14.39 37.63 22.47
N SER A 381 -13.27 36.96 22.69
CA SER A 381 -13.14 35.85 23.63
C SER A 381 -13.20 36.37 25.07
N ARG A 382 -14.03 35.79 25.95
CA ARG A 382 -13.63 35.39 27.32
C ARG A 382 -14.75 34.79 28.19
N ALA A 383 -14.32 33.74 28.89
CA ALA A 383 -14.62 33.35 30.28
C ALA A 383 -15.90 32.56 30.61
N ALA A 384 -15.66 31.32 31.05
CA ALA A 384 -16.26 30.80 32.29
C ALA A 384 -15.23 29.95 33.05
N THR A 385 -14.72 30.51 34.14
CA THR A 385 -14.07 29.77 35.24
C THR A 385 -15.08 29.60 36.37
N GLY A 386 -15.15 28.41 36.98
CA GLY A 386 -15.95 28.14 38.17
C GLY A 386 -15.51 26.87 38.92
N ASN A 387 -14.65 27.08 39.92
CA ASN A 387 -14.44 26.33 41.16
C ASN A 387 -14.14 24.80 41.21
N SER A 388 -12.86 24.53 41.51
CA SER A 388 -12.34 23.82 42.70
C SER A 388 -13.18 22.73 43.40
N SER A 389 -12.60 21.54 43.52
CA SER A 389 -12.26 20.98 44.85
C SER A 389 -11.17 19.91 44.75
N SER A 390 -10.34 19.92 45.79
CA SER A 390 -9.15 19.14 46.10
C SER A 390 -9.43 17.65 46.36
N ASN A 391 -8.50 16.76 45.99
CA ASN A 391 -7.86 15.92 47.01
C ASN A 391 -6.55 15.27 46.55
N GLN A 392 -5.68 15.10 47.55
CA GLN A 392 -4.30 14.65 47.50
C GLN A 392 -4.17 13.11 47.31
N LEU A 393 -3.04 12.74 46.67
CA LEU A 393 -2.15 11.55 46.77
C LEU A 393 -2.39 10.55 47.94
N PRO A 394 -1.89 9.27 47.92
CA PRO A 394 -0.58 8.87 47.35
C PRO A 394 -0.37 7.42 46.83
N VAL A 395 0.86 7.23 46.35
CA VAL A 395 1.69 6.05 46.07
C VAL A 395 1.66 4.92 47.14
N SER A 396 1.87 3.68 46.69
CA SER A 396 2.53 2.49 47.30
C SER A 396 1.69 1.22 47.08
N ALA A 397 2.13 -0.03 46.97
CA ALA A 397 3.41 -0.75 46.99
C ALA A 397 3.15 -2.17 46.41
N SER A 398 4.17 -2.84 45.86
CA SER A 398 4.23 -4.32 45.76
C SER A 398 4.99 -4.87 46.99
N PRO A 399 5.20 -6.20 47.20
CA PRO A 399 4.39 -7.43 47.03
C PRO A 399 4.37 -8.27 48.35
N PRO A 400 3.89 -9.54 48.36
CA PRO A 400 4.72 -10.63 48.94
C PRO A 400 4.66 -11.94 48.12
N ARG A 401 5.80 -12.53 47.75
CA ARG A 401 6.57 -13.61 48.43
C ARG A 401 5.89 -14.99 48.55
N ARG A 402 6.38 -15.89 47.68
CA ARG A 402 6.67 -17.35 47.79
C ARG A 402 6.42 -18.04 49.15
N THR A 403 5.85 -19.26 49.12
CA THR A 403 6.42 -20.52 49.69
C THR A 403 5.57 -21.77 49.31
N PRO A 404 6.01 -23.05 49.53
CA PRO A 404 6.18 -24.02 48.43
C PRO A 404 5.53 -25.41 48.66
N LEU A 405 5.85 -26.36 47.77
CA LEU A 405 5.77 -27.83 47.88
C LEU A 405 4.38 -28.50 47.80
N HIS A 406 4.17 -29.36 46.79
CA HIS A 406 4.35 -30.81 46.96
C HIS A 406 4.20 -31.59 45.64
N CYS A 407 5.15 -32.50 45.41
CA CYS A 407 5.12 -33.56 44.41
C CYS A 407 4.02 -34.59 44.66
N LEU A 408 3.43 -35.11 43.58
CA LEU A 408 2.85 -36.45 43.41
C LEU A 408 2.90 -36.75 41.90
N LYS A 409 3.98 -37.36 41.38
CA LYS A 409 4.14 -38.80 41.08
C LYS A 409 2.88 -39.47 40.51
N GLY A 410 3.00 -39.88 39.25
CA GLY A 410 2.38 -41.10 38.74
C GLY A 410 1.63 -40.91 37.44
N PHE A 411 2.32 -41.00 36.30
CA PHE A 411 1.78 -41.69 35.13
C PHE A 411 2.90 -42.41 34.37
N THR A 412 2.59 -43.65 34.06
CA THR A 412 3.43 -44.74 33.61
C THR A 412 3.81 -44.55 32.15
N MET A 413 5.10 -44.67 31.83
CA MET A 413 5.56 -44.87 30.46
C MET A 413 5.05 -46.23 29.97
N VAL A 414 4.36 -46.25 28.83
CA VAL A 414 4.15 -47.48 28.08
C VAL A 414 5.42 -47.74 27.30
N HIS A 415 5.99 -48.92 27.55
CA HIS A 415 7.23 -49.42 26.99
C HIS A 415 7.20 -49.50 25.48
N ALA A 416 8.34 -49.11 24.89
CA ALA A 416 8.79 -49.50 23.56
C ALA A 416 8.71 -51.03 23.39
N ALA A 417 8.22 -51.46 22.23
CA ALA A 417 8.33 -52.84 21.78
C ALA A 417 9.77 -53.12 21.35
N ASP A 418 10.30 -54.26 21.79
CA ASP A 418 11.59 -54.83 21.40
C ASP A 418 11.61 -55.25 19.91
N PRO A 419 12.81 -55.34 19.28
CA PRO A 419 12.95 -55.45 17.83
C PRO A 419 12.65 -56.86 17.33
N VAL A 420 11.89 -56.93 16.23
CA VAL A 420 11.63 -58.17 15.49
C VAL A 420 12.65 -58.25 14.34
N ASP A 421 13.49 -59.28 14.42
CA ASP A 421 14.23 -59.99 13.37
C ASP A 421 14.18 -59.40 11.93
N GLU A 422 15.19 -58.62 11.56
CA GLU A 422 15.41 -58.17 10.18
C GLU A 422 16.18 -59.22 9.37
N SER A 423 15.43 -60.08 8.67
CA SER A 423 15.92 -60.71 7.45
C SER A 423 14.79 -60.91 6.43
N VAL A 424 14.27 -59.81 5.85
CA VAL A 424 13.59 -59.86 4.55
C VAL A 424 13.94 -58.58 3.78
N SER A 425 14.92 -58.69 2.88
CA SER A 425 15.20 -57.67 1.87
C SER A 425 14.20 -57.81 0.72
N GLY A 426 13.22 -56.90 0.66
CA GLY A 426 12.40 -56.64 -0.52
C GLY A 426 12.18 -55.14 -0.63
N ALA A 427 12.46 -54.56 -1.79
CA ALA A 427 12.10 -53.16 -2.04
C ALA A 427 10.58 -52.99 -1.89
N PRO A 428 10.08 -51.89 -1.29
CA PRO A 428 8.66 -51.63 -1.18
C PRO A 428 7.98 -51.60 -2.56
N GLU A 429 6.79 -52.20 -2.68
CA GLU A 429 6.04 -52.17 -3.94
C GLU A 429 5.63 -50.72 -4.30
N ASN A 430 5.47 -50.38 -5.59
CA ASN A 430 5.10 -49.02 -6.04
C ASN A 430 3.91 -48.40 -5.27
N ARG A 431 2.97 -49.25 -4.84
CA ARG A 431 1.80 -48.85 -4.04
C ARG A 431 2.19 -48.35 -2.64
N GLU A 432 3.18 -48.93 -2.00
CA GLU A 432 3.64 -48.53 -0.67
C GLU A 432 4.28 -47.14 -0.70
N LEU A 433 4.99 -46.81 -1.79
CA LEU A 433 5.64 -45.51 -1.97
C LEU A 433 4.66 -44.34 -2.09
N VAL A 434 3.61 -44.49 -2.92
CA VAL A 434 2.59 -43.43 -3.07
C VAL A 434 1.68 -43.33 -1.83
N MET A 435 1.57 -44.39 -1.05
CA MET A 435 0.80 -44.39 0.19
C MET A 435 1.56 -43.74 1.36
N ALA A 436 2.90 -43.78 1.37
CA ALA A 436 3.71 -43.16 2.41
C ALA A 436 3.49 -41.64 2.51
N ASP A 437 3.51 -41.11 3.72
CA ASP A 437 3.51 -39.66 3.97
C ASP A 437 4.83 -39.03 3.51
N ALA A 438 4.81 -37.74 3.19
CA ALA A 438 5.94 -37.11 2.50
C ALA A 438 7.19 -37.03 3.38
N VAL A 439 7.09 -36.73 4.68
CA VAL A 439 8.26 -36.76 5.58
C VAL A 439 8.84 -38.17 5.70
N THR A 440 8.00 -39.21 5.74
CA THR A 440 8.46 -40.61 5.75
C THR A 440 9.19 -40.96 4.46
N LEU A 441 8.59 -40.62 3.31
CA LEU A 441 9.18 -40.82 1.98
C LEU A 441 10.54 -40.11 1.84
N SER A 442 10.64 -38.89 2.37
CA SER A 442 11.89 -38.13 2.42
C SER A 442 12.99 -38.88 3.17
N GLY A 443 12.63 -39.50 4.29
CA GLY A 443 13.53 -40.34 5.09
C GLY A 443 14.03 -41.57 4.33
N LEU A 444 13.13 -42.27 3.62
CA LEU A 444 13.47 -43.43 2.80
C LEU A 444 14.49 -43.05 1.70
N ILE A 445 14.22 -41.96 0.96
CA ILE A 445 15.13 -41.44 -0.07
C ILE A 445 16.47 -41.08 0.55
N ARG A 446 16.48 -40.29 1.64
CA ARG A 446 17.71 -39.83 2.29
C ARG A 446 18.60 -40.98 2.78
N ARG A 447 17.99 -42.07 3.29
CA ARG A 447 18.71 -43.28 3.71
C ARG A 447 19.07 -44.21 2.54
N ARG A 448 18.67 -43.85 1.32
CA ARG A 448 18.85 -44.63 0.08
C ARG A 448 18.20 -46.01 0.16
N GLU A 449 17.10 -46.10 0.91
CA GLU A 449 16.25 -47.30 0.95
C GLU A 449 15.37 -47.41 -0.30
N VAL A 450 15.11 -46.26 -0.93
CA VAL A 450 14.42 -46.12 -2.22
C VAL A 450 15.15 -45.06 -3.05
N SER A 451 15.18 -45.22 -4.37
CA SER A 451 15.75 -44.25 -5.29
C SER A 451 14.74 -43.17 -5.70
N CYS A 452 15.22 -42.00 -6.10
CA CYS A 452 14.40 -40.93 -6.66
C CYS A 452 13.71 -41.39 -7.95
N VAL A 453 14.34 -42.27 -8.74
CA VAL A 453 13.73 -42.90 -9.92
C VAL A 453 12.54 -43.77 -9.54
N GLU A 454 12.67 -44.67 -8.57
CA GLU A 454 11.56 -45.53 -8.11
C GLU A 454 10.39 -44.69 -7.58
N VAL A 455 10.70 -43.61 -6.86
CA VAL A 455 9.68 -42.66 -6.38
C VAL A 455 9.01 -41.95 -7.55
N MET A 456 9.77 -41.35 -8.47
CA MET A 456 9.22 -40.65 -9.63
C MET A 456 8.35 -41.56 -10.49
N ASP A 457 8.83 -42.75 -10.83
CA ASP A 457 8.08 -43.70 -11.66
C ASP A 457 6.80 -44.15 -10.95
N SER A 458 6.82 -44.40 -9.63
CA SER A 458 5.63 -44.78 -8.86
C SER A 458 4.55 -43.70 -8.87
N PHE A 459 4.92 -42.43 -8.70
CA PHE A 459 3.96 -41.33 -8.75
C PHE A 459 3.47 -41.06 -10.18
N LEU A 460 4.31 -41.21 -11.20
CA LEU A 460 3.89 -41.10 -12.60
C LEU A 460 2.92 -42.22 -12.98
N ASP A 461 3.15 -43.46 -12.55
CA ASP A 461 2.22 -44.58 -12.72
C ASP A 461 0.87 -44.28 -12.05
N GLN A 462 0.90 -43.72 -10.83
CA GLN A 462 -0.30 -43.33 -10.10
C GLN A 462 -1.08 -42.21 -10.80
N ILE A 463 -0.37 -41.24 -11.39
CA ILE A 463 -0.95 -40.16 -12.20
C ILE A 463 -1.59 -40.73 -13.46
N GLU A 464 -0.89 -41.59 -14.21
CA GLU A 464 -1.41 -42.22 -15.42
C GLU A 464 -2.68 -43.05 -15.14
N LEU A 465 -2.73 -43.72 -14.00
CA LEU A 465 -3.87 -44.56 -13.60
C LEU A 465 -5.11 -43.73 -13.23
N HIS A 466 -4.95 -42.66 -12.46
CA HIS A 466 -6.11 -41.98 -11.83
C HIS A 466 -6.44 -40.61 -12.42
N ASN A 467 -5.46 -39.86 -12.93
CA ASN A 467 -5.68 -38.51 -13.43
C ASN A 467 -6.71 -38.43 -14.58
N PRO A 468 -6.78 -39.38 -15.55
CA PRO A 468 -7.78 -39.31 -16.63
C PRO A 468 -9.23 -39.26 -16.13
N ALA A 469 -9.53 -39.80 -14.94
CA ALA A 469 -10.87 -39.82 -14.38
C ALA A 469 -11.24 -38.52 -13.64
N VAL A 470 -10.24 -37.75 -13.19
CA VAL A 470 -10.45 -36.56 -12.33
C VAL A 470 -9.92 -35.25 -12.91
N ASN A 471 -9.02 -35.30 -13.89
CA ASN A 471 -8.40 -34.14 -14.54
C ASN A 471 -7.81 -33.12 -13.55
N ALA A 472 -6.92 -33.60 -12.68
CA ALA A 472 -6.34 -32.83 -11.57
C ALA A 472 -4.97 -32.24 -11.92
N ILE A 473 -4.07 -33.06 -12.49
CA ILE A 473 -2.75 -32.67 -13.00
C ILE A 473 -2.88 -32.34 -14.49
N VAL A 474 -2.45 -31.14 -14.87
CA VAL A 474 -2.50 -30.61 -16.23
C VAL A 474 -1.10 -30.19 -16.66
N ALA A 475 -0.86 -30.07 -17.97
CA ALA A 475 0.48 -29.76 -18.51
C ALA A 475 1.61 -30.65 -17.92
N LEU A 476 1.35 -31.96 -17.79
CA LEU A 476 2.35 -32.93 -17.35
C LEU A 476 3.50 -32.99 -18.36
N ARG A 477 4.73 -32.95 -17.85
CA ARG A 477 5.96 -33.05 -18.65
C ARG A 477 6.19 -34.48 -19.12
N ASP A 478 7.04 -34.62 -20.12
CA ASP A 478 7.47 -35.91 -20.66
C ASP A 478 8.10 -36.80 -19.57
N ARG A 479 7.65 -38.06 -19.49
CA ARG A 479 8.11 -39.04 -18.49
C ARG A 479 9.61 -39.27 -18.56
N GLU A 480 10.17 -39.43 -19.76
CA GLU A 480 11.60 -39.74 -19.90
C GLU A 480 12.48 -38.61 -19.36
N ALA A 481 12.09 -37.36 -19.64
CA ALA A 481 12.74 -36.18 -19.08
C ALA A 481 12.67 -36.13 -17.53
N LEU A 482 11.50 -36.45 -16.96
CA LEU A 482 11.32 -36.48 -15.50
C LEU A 482 12.12 -37.61 -14.83
N THR A 483 12.13 -38.81 -15.42
CA THR A 483 12.95 -39.92 -14.95
C THR A 483 14.44 -39.60 -15.07
N ALA A 484 14.87 -38.85 -16.09
CA ALA A 484 16.26 -38.39 -16.20
C ALA A 484 16.64 -37.39 -15.09
N GLU A 485 15.77 -36.43 -14.75
CA GLU A 485 15.98 -35.54 -13.59
C GLU A 485 16.01 -36.32 -12.27
N ALA A 486 15.20 -37.38 -12.13
CA ALA A 486 15.23 -38.24 -10.96
C ALA A 486 16.56 -39.01 -10.84
N ARG A 487 17.11 -39.52 -11.96
CA ARG A 487 18.47 -40.13 -11.98
C ARG A 487 19.56 -39.15 -11.58
N GLU A 488 19.40 -37.88 -11.96
CA GLU A 488 20.32 -36.82 -11.54
C GLU A 488 20.25 -36.60 -10.02
N ARG A 489 19.04 -36.59 -9.43
CA ARG A 489 18.88 -36.55 -7.97
C ARG A 489 19.54 -37.75 -7.28
N ASP A 490 19.36 -38.96 -7.80
CA ASP A 490 20.06 -40.14 -7.27
C ASP A 490 21.58 -40.02 -7.35
N SER A 491 22.11 -39.46 -8.44
CA SER A 491 23.55 -39.24 -8.63
C SER A 491 24.11 -38.21 -7.64
N GLN A 492 23.37 -37.12 -7.40
CA GLN A 492 23.69 -36.11 -6.40
C GLN A 492 23.66 -36.70 -4.99
N LEU A 493 22.60 -37.45 -4.67
CA LEU A 493 22.52 -38.11 -3.38
C LEU A 493 23.68 -39.10 -3.19
N ALA A 494 24.04 -39.87 -4.23
CA ALA A 494 25.16 -40.81 -4.24
C ALA A 494 26.51 -40.13 -3.94
N SER A 495 26.73 -38.93 -4.47
CA SER A 495 27.93 -38.10 -4.23
C SER A 495 27.91 -37.32 -2.91
N GLY A 496 26.82 -37.42 -2.13
CA GLY A 496 26.67 -36.76 -0.83
C GLY A 496 25.99 -35.39 -0.88
N GLU A 497 25.47 -35.00 -2.04
CA GLU A 497 24.73 -33.75 -2.25
C GLU A 497 23.22 -33.97 -2.03
N TYR A 498 22.76 -33.72 -0.81
CA TYR A 498 21.34 -33.76 -0.45
C TYR A 498 20.75 -32.35 -0.42
N LEU A 499 19.84 -32.06 -1.36
CA LEU A 499 19.28 -30.71 -1.55
C LEU A 499 18.20 -30.32 -0.53
N GLY A 500 17.62 -31.28 0.20
CA GLY A 500 16.59 -31.00 1.20
C GLY A 500 15.52 -32.07 1.27
N TRP A 501 14.50 -31.86 2.11
CA TRP A 501 13.50 -32.88 2.39
C TRP A 501 12.62 -33.25 1.18
N MET A 502 12.58 -32.42 0.13
CA MET A 502 11.87 -32.72 -1.12
C MET A 502 12.76 -33.32 -2.20
N HIS A 503 13.98 -33.77 -1.87
CA HIS A 503 14.92 -34.32 -2.84
C HIS A 503 14.31 -35.49 -3.63
N GLY A 504 14.15 -35.29 -4.95
CA GLY A 504 13.56 -36.29 -5.84
C GLY A 504 12.03 -36.32 -5.87
N PHE A 505 11.34 -35.46 -5.11
CA PHE A 505 9.87 -35.49 -5.07
C PHE A 505 9.25 -34.96 -6.37
N PRO A 506 8.20 -35.62 -6.87
CA PRO A 506 7.34 -35.04 -7.89
C PRO A 506 6.49 -33.92 -7.31
N HIS A 507 6.46 -32.77 -7.97
CA HIS A 507 5.62 -31.63 -7.57
C HIS A 507 4.97 -30.96 -8.78
N ALA A 508 3.67 -30.69 -8.71
CA ALA A 508 2.95 -29.96 -9.77
C ALA A 508 2.44 -28.63 -9.21
N VAL A 509 2.84 -27.53 -9.85
CA VAL A 509 2.57 -26.17 -9.36
C VAL A 509 1.17 -25.73 -9.77
N LYS A 510 0.39 -25.10 -8.89
CA LYS A 510 -0.93 -24.59 -9.28
C LYS A 510 -0.84 -23.67 -10.49
N ASP A 511 -1.75 -23.81 -11.46
CA ASP A 511 -1.77 -22.99 -12.69
C ASP A 511 -2.26 -21.54 -12.45
N LEU A 512 -2.07 -21.01 -11.24
CA LEU A 512 -2.13 -19.59 -10.89
C LEU A 512 -0.77 -19.03 -10.49
N SER A 513 0.27 -19.87 -10.44
CA SER A 513 1.64 -19.48 -10.09
C SER A 513 2.62 -19.85 -11.19
N ALA A 514 3.64 -19.01 -11.36
CA ALA A 514 4.63 -19.18 -12.42
C ALA A 514 5.62 -20.30 -12.08
N ALA A 515 5.80 -21.25 -13.00
CA ALA A 515 6.81 -22.31 -12.91
C ALA A 515 7.58 -22.36 -14.23
N LYS A 516 8.87 -22.02 -14.18
CA LYS A 516 9.71 -21.77 -15.36
C LYS A 516 9.62 -22.91 -16.37
N GLY A 517 9.36 -22.53 -17.62
CA GLY A 517 9.29 -23.46 -18.77
C GLY A 517 7.97 -24.22 -18.88
N LEU A 518 6.99 -23.98 -18.00
CA LEU A 518 5.66 -24.59 -18.08
C LEU A 518 4.57 -23.59 -18.46
N PRO A 519 3.43 -24.08 -18.97
CA PRO A 519 2.23 -23.26 -19.14
C PRO A 519 1.86 -22.54 -17.84
N PHE A 520 1.47 -21.28 -18.01
CA PHE A 520 0.98 -20.41 -16.95
C PHE A 520 -0.31 -19.73 -17.43
N THR A 521 -1.37 -20.52 -17.54
CA THR A 521 -2.57 -20.10 -18.29
C THR A 521 -3.57 -19.34 -17.45
N SER A 522 -3.44 -19.39 -16.12
CA SER A 522 -4.46 -18.89 -15.20
C SER A 522 -5.84 -19.50 -15.46
N GLY A 523 -5.91 -20.66 -16.11
CA GLY A 523 -7.15 -21.26 -16.61
C GLY A 523 -7.88 -20.42 -17.67
N SER A 524 -7.28 -19.36 -18.22
CA SER A 524 -7.95 -18.44 -19.13
C SER A 524 -7.50 -18.65 -20.58
N PRO A 525 -8.41 -18.60 -21.57
CA PRO A 525 -8.04 -18.58 -22.99
C PRO A 525 -7.08 -17.44 -23.34
N MET A 526 -7.15 -16.31 -22.61
CA MET A 526 -6.25 -15.16 -22.81
C MET A 526 -4.77 -15.52 -22.66
N PHE A 527 -4.45 -16.52 -21.84
CA PHE A 527 -3.08 -16.93 -21.53
C PHE A 527 -2.82 -18.40 -21.86
N ALA A 528 -3.64 -19.03 -22.72
CA ALA A 528 -3.52 -20.44 -23.06
C ALA A 528 -2.11 -20.82 -23.55
N ASP A 529 -1.47 -19.94 -24.31
CA ASP A 529 -0.12 -20.13 -24.86
C ASP A 529 1.01 -19.50 -24.01
N ARG A 530 0.69 -18.90 -22.85
CA ARG A 530 1.69 -18.24 -22.00
C ARG A 530 2.55 -19.28 -21.29
N ILE A 531 3.85 -19.24 -21.53
CA ILE A 531 4.86 -20.03 -20.82
C ILE A 531 5.56 -19.13 -19.79
N ALA A 532 5.72 -19.62 -18.56
CA ALA A 532 6.42 -18.87 -17.51
C ALA A 532 7.93 -18.79 -17.80
N GLU A 533 8.46 -17.57 -17.82
CA GLU A 533 9.89 -17.30 -18.03
C GLU A 533 10.73 -17.57 -16.79
N ASP A 534 10.14 -17.36 -15.61
CA ASP A 534 10.76 -17.54 -14.31
C ASP A 534 9.83 -18.25 -13.33
N ASP A 535 10.45 -18.89 -12.33
CA ASP A 535 9.73 -19.43 -11.19
C ASP A 535 9.31 -18.30 -10.24
N GLU A 536 8.11 -18.41 -9.70
CA GLU A 536 7.68 -17.60 -8.56
C GLU A 536 8.53 -17.94 -7.31
N LEU A 537 8.60 -17.04 -6.31
CA LEU A 537 9.52 -17.17 -5.18
C LEU A 537 9.39 -18.52 -4.45
N PHE A 538 8.17 -18.94 -4.10
CA PHE A 538 7.97 -20.20 -3.38
C PHE A 538 8.29 -21.41 -4.26
N VAL A 539 8.10 -21.33 -5.59
CA VAL A 539 8.46 -22.39 -6.54
C VAL A 539 9.97 -22.55 -6.62
N LYS A 540 10.73 -21.43 -6.61
CA LYS A 540 12.20 -21.46 -6.49
C LYS A 540 12.62 -22.20 -5.23
N ARG A 541 12.00 -21.89 -4.09
CA ARG A 541 12.31 -22.55 -2.80
C ARG A 541 11.99 -24.05 -2.82
N ILE A 542 10.86 -24.45 -3.41
CA ILE A 542 10.49 -25.87 -3.58
C ILE A 542 11.52 -26.61 -4.45
N ARG A 543 11.96 -26.02 -5.58
CA ARG A 543 13.03 -26.61 -6.39
C ARG A 543 14.35 -26.69 -5.64
N SER A 544 14.71 -25.64 -4.88
CA SER A 544 15.92 -25.63 -4.05
C SER A 544 15.90 -26.69 -2.95
N ALA A 545 14.72 -27.07 -2.45
CA ALA A 545 14.56 -28.21 -1.52
C ALA A 545 14.69 -29.58 -2.21
N GLY A 546 14.95 -29.61 -3.53
CA GLY A 546 15.26 -30.80 -4.31
C GLY A 546 14.10 -31.39 -5.11
N ALA A 547 12.93 -30.74 -5.12
CA ALA A 547 11.77 -31.21 -5.86
C ALA A 547 11.95 -31.10 -7.39
N ILE A 548 11.34 -32.04 -8.10
CA ILE A 548 11.23 -32.06 -9.56
C ILE A 548 9.84 -31.57 -9.93
N VAL A 549 9.76 -30.42 -10.63
CA VAL A 549 8.47 -29.89 -11.08
C VAL A 549 8.01 -30.68 -12.30
N ILE A 550 6.94 -31.46 -12.15
CA ILE A 550 6.43 -32.40 -13.14
C ILE A 550 5.37 -31.82 -14.07
N GLY A 551 4.71 -30.74 -13.67
CA GLY A 551 3.57 -30.18 -14.39
C GLY A 551 2.82 -29.15 -13.56
N LYS A 552 1.52 -29.02 -13.80
CA LYS A 552 0.64 -28.05 -13.14
C LYS A 552 -0.57 -28.73 -12.49
N THR A 553 -1.17 -28.13 -11.47
CA THR A 553 -2.52 -28.55 -11.00
C THR A 553 -3.59 -27.62 -11.54
N ASN A 554 -4.75 -28.17 -11.93
CA ASN A 554 -5.84 -27.42 -12.52
C ASN A 554 -6.50 -26.42 -11.53
N THR A 555 -7.07 -25.33 -12.08
CA THR A 555 -7.69 -24.20 -11.37
C THR A 555 -8.89 -23.68 -12.17
N PRO A 556 -9.93 -23.06 -11.57
CA PRO A 556 -10.79 -22.19 -12.34
C PRO A 556 -10.03 -21.01 -12.89
N GLU A 557 -10.57 -20.44 -13.97
CA GLU A 557 -10.06 -19.22 -14.56
C GLU A 557 -9.92 -18.09 -13.50
N PHE A 558 -8.70 -17.57 -13.37
CA PHE A 558 -8.21 -16.62 -12.36
C PHE A 558 -8.48 -17.00 -10.90
N GLY A 559 -8.81 -18.26 -10.63
CA GLY A 559 -9.18 -18.71 -9.30
C GLY A 559 -10.58 -18.25 -8.85
N LEU A 560 -11.43 -17.76 -9.75
CA LEU A 560 -12.76 -17.23 -9.44
C LEU A 560 -13.81 -18.35 -9.36
N GLY A 561 -14.54 -18.44 -8.26
CA GLY A 561 -15.78 -19.24 -8.14
C GLY A 561 -15.70 -20.50 -7.29
N SER A 562 -14.53 -20.86 -6.74
CA SER A 562 -14.35 -22.01 -5.82
C SER A 562 -14.89 -23.36 -6.33
N GLN A 563 -14.84 -23.54 -7.66
CA GLN A 563 -15.06 -24.80 -8.35
C GLN A 563 -14.04 -24.88 -9.47
N THR A 564 -13.28 -25.97 -9.56
CA THR A 564 -12.23 -26.11 -10.58
C THR A 564 -12.80 -26.57 -11.92
N TYR A 565 -13.11 -25.61 -12.79
CA TYR A 565 -13.33 -25.82 -14.22
C TYR A 565 -12.87 -24.60 -15.01
N ASN A 566 -12.41 -24.83 -16.24
CA ASN A 566 -12.05 -23.75 -17.14
C ASN A 566 -12.03 -24.25 -18.61
N PRO A 567 -12.09 -23.35 -19.60
CA PRO A 567 -12.12 -23.73 -21.02
C PRO A 567 -10.78 -24.26 -21.58
N VAL A 568 -9.66 -24.07 -20.88
CA VAL A 568 -8.32 -24.51 -21.34
C VAL A 568 -8.10 -26.00 -21.03
N TRP A 569 -8.37 -26.39 -19.78
CA TRP A 569 -8.08 -27.72 -19.25
C TRP A 569 -9.32 -28.55 -18.92
N GLY A 570 -10.52 -27.94 -18.90
CA GLY A 570 -11.76 -28.61 -18.50
C GLY A 570 -11.97 -28.65 -16.98
N THR A 571 -12.85 -29.55 -16.55
CA THR A 571 -13.32 -29.66 -15.15
C THR A 571 -12.53 -30.68 -14.35
N THR A 572 -12.15 -30.34 -13.12
CA THR A 572 -11.66 -31.28 -12.11
C THR A 572 -12.83 -31.75 -11.24
N VAL A 573 -12.93 -33.05 -11.00
CA VAL A 573 -14.04 -33.66 -10.22
C VAL A 573 -13.54 -34.30 -8.93
N SER A 574 -14.42 -34.44 -7.94
CA SER A 574 -14.08 -35.03 -6.64
C SER A 574 -13.69 -36.50 -6.79
N PRO A 575 -12.60 -36.97 -6.16
CA PRO A 575 -12.25 -38.39 -6.11
C PRO A 575 -13.22 -39.28 -5.31
N TYR A 576 -14.07 -38.70 -4.45
CA TYR A 576 -15.05 -39.46 -3.68
C TYR A 576 -16.33 -39.73 -4.46
N ASP A 577 -16.69 -38.82 -5.38
CA ASP A 577 -17.80 -38.95 -6.32
C ASP A 577 -17.51 -38.09 -7.56
N ASN A 578 -17.19 -38.72 -8.69
CA ASN A 578 -16.82 -38.05 -9.94
C ASN A 578 -17.99 -37.29 -10.62
N SER A 579 -19.21 -37.36 -10.07
CA SER A 579 -20.32 -36.48 -10.45
C SER A 579 -20.28 -35.13 -9.73
N ARG A 580 -19.44 -34.99 -8.71
CA ARG A 580 -19.36 -33.80 -7.86
C ARG A 580 -18.13 -32.95 -8.13
N THR A 581 -18.21 -31.68 -7.75
CA THR A 581 -17.09 -30.73 -7.76
C THR A 581 -15.97 -31.16 -6.82
N ALA A 582 -14.72 -30.98 -7.22
CA ALA A 582 -13.56 -31.06 -6.33
C ALA A 582 -13.40 -29.80 -5.44
N GLY A 583 -14.29 -28.82 -5.55
CA GLY A 583 -14.08 -27.49 -4.99
C GLY A 583 -12.98 -26.74 -5.75
N GLY A 584 -12.56 -25.59 -5.22
CA GLY A 584 -11.55 -24.77 -5.86
C GLY A 584 -11.17 -23.54 -5.04
N SER A 585 -10.23 -22.70 -5.49
CA SER A 585 -9.55 -22.82 -6.79
C SER A 585 -8.42 -23.86 -6.85
N SER A 586 -7.96 -24.41 -5.72
CA SER A 586 -6.92 -25.45 -5.69
C SER A 586 -7.48 -26.87 -5.79
N GLY A 587 -8.55 -27.07 -6.59
CA GLY A 587 -9.21 -28.37 -6.73
C GLY A 587 -8.33 -29.46 -7.34
N GLY A 588 -7.49 -29.12 -8.32
CA GLY A 588 -6.51 -30.06 -8.88
C GLY A 588 -5.50 -30.53 -7.83
N ALA A 589 -4.98 -29.62 -7.00
CA ALA A 589 -4.09 -29.95 -5.90
C ALA A 589 -4.77 -30.91 -4.90
N ALA A 590 -5.96 -30.56 -4.42
CA ALA A 590 -6.69 -31.39 -3.45
C ALA A 590 -7.06 -32.78 -3.98
N ALA A 591 -7.57 -32.87 -5.22
CA ALA A 591 -7.91 -34.13 -5.85
C ALA A 591 -6.66 -35.01 -6.07
N SER A 592 -5.52 -34.40 -6.43
CA SER A 592 -4.26 -35.12 -6.58
C SER A 592 -3.74 -35.69 -5.26
N LEU A 593 -3.85 -34.96 -4.16
CA LEU A 593 -3.49 -35.43 -2.83
C LEU A 593 -4.40 -36.58 -2.36
N ALA A 594 -5.71 -36.45 -2.56
CA ALA A 594 -6.67 -37.49 -2.18
C ALA A 594 -6.41 -38.81 -2.93
N LEU A 595 -6.00 -38.74 -4.20
CA LEU A 595 -5.65 -39.89 -5.04
C LEU A 595 -4.16 -40.31 -4.95
N ARG A 596 -3.40 -39.71 -4.03
CA ARG A 596 -1.97 -40.01 -3.82
C ARG A 596 -1.08 -39.78 -5.06
N MET A 597 -1.49 -38.87 -5.95
CA MET A 597 -0.75 -38.51 -7.16
C MET A 597 0.40 -37.53 -6.91
N LEU A 598 0.42 -36.88 -5.74
CA LEU A 598 1.52 -36.03 -5.29
C LEU A 598 1.80 -36.28 -3.79
N PRO A 599 3.06 -36.18 -3.32
CA PRO A 599 3.38 -36.26 -1.90
C PRO A 599 2.77 -35.09 -1.11
N VAL A 600 2.95 -33.87 -1.64
CA VAL A 600 2.43 -32.58 -1.14
C VAL A 600 2.10 -31.67 -2.33
N ALA A 601 1.25 -30.68 -2.14
CA ALA A 601 0.86 -29.74 -3.18
C ALA A 601 0.84 -28.29 -2.68
N ASP A 602 1.15 -27.34 -3.56
CA ASP A 602 0.91 -25.92 -3.30
C ASP A 602 -0.51 -25.53 -3.72
N GLY A 603 -0.92 -24.36 -3.25
CA GLY A 603 -2.07 -23.67 -3.79
C GLY A 603 -2.05 -22.20 -3.42
N SER A 604 -3.20 -21.57 -3.59
CA SER A 604 -3.43 -20.18 -3.21
C SER A 604 -4.81 -20.01 -2.61
N ASP A 605 -4.97 -18.99 -1.77
CA ASP A 605 -6.19 -18.70 -1.03
C ASP A 605 -6.47 -17.20 -0.97
N TYR A 606 -7.64 -16.83 -1.47
CA TYR A 606 -8.27 -15.53 -1.23
C TYR A 606 -9.67 -15.75 -0.64
N MET A 607 -10.45 -16.62 -1.27
CA MET A 607 -11.82 -16.94 -0.88
C MET A 607 -11.94 -18.43 -0.57
N GLY A 608 -11.08 -18.96 0.29
CA GLY A 608 -11.18 -20.37 0.72
C GLY A 608 -10.52 -21.36 -0.22
N SER A 609 -9.70 -20.93 -1.17
CA SER A 609 -9.13 -21.82 -2.19
C SER A 609 -8.09 -22.83 -1.67
N LEU A 610 -7.63 -22.74 -0.42
CA LEU A 610 -6.89 -23.80 0.29
C LEU A 610 -7.77 -24.55 1.32
N ARG A 611 -9.01 -24.11 1.53
CA ARG A 611 -9.91 -24.56 2.61
C ARG A 611 -11.10 -25.36 2.08
N ASN A 612 -11.83 -24.81 1.10
CA ASN A 612 -12.96 -25.45 0.44
C ASN A 612 -12.56 -26.75 -0.28
N PRO A 613 -11.55 -26.76 -1.17
CA PRO A 613 -11.16 -28.00 -1.84
C PRO A 613 -10.56 -29.02 -0.85
N SER A 614 -9.92 -28.57 0.22
CA SER A 614 -9.43 -29.48 1.27
C SER A 614 -10.57 -30.23 1.96
N ALA A 615 -11.63 -29.50 2.33
CA ALA A 615 -12.85 -30.08 2.87
C ALA A 615 -13.52 -31.05 1.88
N PHE A 616 -13.64 -30.67 0.60
CA PHE A 616 -14.36 -31.46 -0.41
C PHE A 616 -13.60 -32.70 -0.89
N ASN A 617 -12.32 -32.82 -0.56
CA ASN A 617 -11.48 -33.96 -0.93
C ASN A 617 -10.86 -34.65 0.29
N ASN A 618 -11.31 -34.36 1.52
CA ASN A 618 -10.83 -34.99 2.75
C ASN A 618 -9.29 -34.99 2.83
N VAL A 619 -8.68 -33.80 2.68
CA VAL A 619 -7.24 -33.54 2.82
C VAL A 619 -7.00 -32.31 3.68
N VAL A 620 -5.74 -32.04 4.03
CA VAL A 620 -5.36 -30.87 4.84
C VAL A 620 -4.91 -29.74 3.92
N GLY A 621 -5.40 -28.53 4.18
CA GLY A 621 -4.90 -27.31 3.54
C GLY A 621 -4.67 -26.21 4.56
N PHE A 622 -3.65 -25.38 4.33
CA PHE A 622 -3.26 -24.34 5.26
C PHE A 622 -3.14 -22.99 4.57
N ARG A 623 -4.02 -22.06 4.94
CA ARG A 623 -3.87 -20.65 4.61
C ARG A 623 -2.93 -20.03 5.64
N PRO A 624 -1.70 -19.64 5.29
CA PRO A 624 -0.81 -19.02 6.26
C PRO A 624 -1.22 -17.58 6.59
N SER A 625 -0.64 -17.04 7.66
CA SER A 625 -0.72 -15.61 7.97
C SER A 625 -0.27 -14.79 6.78
N TRP A 626 -0.95 -13.68 6.51
CA TRP A 626 -0.51 -12.76 5.48
C TRP A 626 0.91 -12.28 5.78
N GLY A 627 1.81 -12.39 4.78
CA GLY A 627 3.24 -12.08 4.89
C GLY A 627 4.14 -13.27 5.26
N ARG A 628 3.60 -14.43 5.64
CA ARG A 628 4.39 -15.62 6.00
C ARG A 628 5.15 -16.21 4.80
N ILE A 629 4.43 -16.38 3.70
CA ILE A 629 5.01 -16.57 2.37
C ILE A 629 4.85 -15.23 1.68
N PRO A 630 5.93 -14.43 1.55
CA PRO A 630 5.79 -13.03 1.23
C PRO A 630 5.68 -12.80 -0.29
N GLU A 631 4.90 -11.78 -0.67
CA GLU A 631 4.76 -11.31 -2.04
C GLU A 631 5.55 -10.02 -2.24
N THR A 632 6.07 -9.78 -3.44
CA THR A 632 6.84 -8.57 -3.75
C THR A 632 5.96 -7.31 -3.79
N GLY A 633 6.52 -6.17 -3.41
CA GLY A 633 5.82 -4.87 -3.45
C GLY A 633 5.12 -4.46 -2.15
N PHE A 634 4.33 -3.38 -2.23
CA PHE A 634 3.73 -2.71 -1.06
C PHE A 634 2.20 -2.74 -1.02
N ILE A 635 1.55 -3.20 -2.10
CA ILE A 635 0.09 -3.23 -2.18
C ILE A 635 -0.39 -4.65 -1.90
N ALA A 636 -0.95 -4.84 -0.71
CA ALA A 636 -1.47 -6.12 -0.25
C ALA A 636 -2.80 -6.44 -0.93
N GLN A 637 -2.80 -7.37 -1.88
CA GLN A 637 -4.05 -7.80 -2.50
C GLN A 637 -4.91 -8.64 -1.54
N GLY A 638 -4.30 -9.39 -0.60
CA GLY A 638 -5.01 -10.19 0.42
C GLY A 638 -5.10 -11.68 0.10
N ALA A 639 -4.67 -12.07 -1.10
CA ALA A 639 -4.35 -13.46 -1.43
C ALA A 639 -3.11 -13.91 -0.66
N VAL A 640 -3.00 -15.23 -0.46
CA VAL A 640 -1.76 -15.87 -0.03
C VAL A 640 -1.57 -17.15 -0.85
N VAL A 641 -0.33 -17.53 -1.08
CA VAL A 641 0.01 -18.92 -1.44
C VAL A 641 0.14 -19.75 -0.16
N GLY A 642 -0.04 -21.07 -0.25
CA GLY A 642 0.07 -21.93 0.92
C GLY A 642 0.12 -23.42 0.61
N PRO A 643 0.49 -24.25 1.59
CA PRO A 643 0.67 -25.68 1.43
C PRO A 643 -0.64 -26.48 1.62
N MET A 644 -0.68 -27.63 0.95
CA MET A 644 -1.68 -28.68 1.08
C MET A 644 -0.97 -30.04 1.20
N GLY A 645 -1.58 -30.96 1.95
CA GLY A 645 -1.00 -32.27 2.20
C GLY A 645 -2.01 -33.28 2.74
N ARG A 646 -1.51 -34.48 3.00
CA ARG A 646 -2.30 -35.58 3.60
C ARG A 646 -2.16 -35.65 5.11
N THR A 647 -1.08 -35.06 5.64
CA THR A 647 -0.83 -34.91 7.07
C THR A 647 -0.52 -33.46 7.41
N VAL A 648 -0.80 -33.03 8.64
CA VAL A 648 -0.44 -31.70 9.13
C VAL A 648 1.09 -31.53 9.17
N THR A 649 1.82 -32.60 9.46
CA THR A 649 3.30 -32.60 9.45
C THR A 649 3.84 -32.27 8.05
N ASP A 650 3.32 -32.92 7.00
CA ASP A 650 3.74 -32.65 5.62
C ASP A 650 3.43 -31.21 5.20
N VAL A 651 2.25 -30.71 5.61
CA VAL A 651 1.82 -29.32 5.40
C VAL A 651 2.77 -28.34 6.10
N ALA A 652 3.20 -28.63 7.34
CA ALA A 652 4.12 -27.78 8.08
C ALA A 652 5.54 -27.76 7.47
N HIS A 653 6.02 -28.91 6.97
CA HIS A 653 7.29 -28.98 6.24
C HIS A 653 7.25 -28.22 4.90
N LEU A 654 6.15 -28.30 4.16
CA LEU A 654 5.99 -27.51 2.94
C LEU A 654 5.83 -26.02 3.26
N LEU A 655 5.12 -25.66 4.33
CA LEU A 655 5.07 -24.27 4.82
C LEU A 655 6.48 -23.74 5.08
N SER A 656 7.30 -24.51 5.82
CA SER A 656 8.69 -24.15 6.13
C SER A 656 9.50 -23.87 4.86
N THR A 657 9.28 -24.67 3.82
CA THR A 657 9.98 -24.54 2.54
C THR A 657 9.55 -23.30 1.77
N MET A 658 8.25 -23.02 1.74
CA MET A 658 7.70 -21.90 0.97
C MET A 658 7.93 -20.55 1.68
N ALA A 659 7.95 -20.54 3.01
CA ALA A 659 7.98 -19.33 3.84
C ALA A 659 9.37 -18.73 4.04
N GLY A 660 9.40 -17.55 4.65
CA GLY A 660 10.63 -16.86 5.05
C GLY A 660 10.88 -15.54 4.32
N PRO A 661 11.76 -14.67 4.87
CA PRO A 661 11.97 -13.32 4.39
C PRO A 661 12.56 -13.28 2.96
N ASP A 662 12.25 -12.21 2.23
CA ASP A 662 12.80 -11.93 0.90
C ASP A 662 13.10 -10.43 0.77
N ALA A 663 14.22 -10.08 0.12
CA ALA A 663 14.68 -8.70 0.01
C ALA A 663 13.73 -7.80 -0.81
N TYR A 664 12.93 -8.38 -1.69
CA TYR A 664 11.96 -7.68 -2.54
C TYR A 664 10.54 -7.67 -1.94
N ALA A 665 10.37 -8.26 -0.76
CA ALA A 665 9.08 -8.36 -0.06
C ALA A 665 9.16 -7.72 1.34
N PRO A 666 9.15 -6.38 1.43
CA PRO A 666 9.43 -5.65 2.67
C PRO A 666 8.37 -5.83 3.77
N LEU A 667 7.18 -6.32 3.40
CA LEU A 667 6.07 -6.58 4.34
C LEU A 667 6.04 -8.04 4.85
N GLY A 668 7.04 -8.85 4.50
CA GLY A 668 7.12 -10.25 4.92
C GLY A 668 7.42 -10.44 6.41
N ILE A 669 6.91 -11.53 6.98
CA ILE A 669 7.22 -11.97 8.34
C ILE A 669 8.69 -12.44 8.38
N ARG A 670 9.46 -11.95 9.35
CA ARG A 670 10.91 -12.18 9.44
C ARG A 670 11.32 -13.40 10.29
N GLU A 671 10.37 -14.08 10.91
CA GLU A 671 10.63 -15.29 11.69
C GLU A 671 11.20 -16.40 10.80
N ASP A 672 12.16 -17.15 11.34
CA ASP A 672 12.77 -18.27 10.63
C ASP A 672 11.73 -19.39 10.42
N PRO A 673 11.44 -19.76 9.16
CA PRO A 673 10.44 -20.79 8.87
C PRO A 673 10.85 -22.19 9.34
N ALA A 674 12.09 -22.43 9.77
CA ALA A 674 12.53 -23.71 10.31
C ALA A 674 11.70 -24.16 11.53
N VAL A 675 11.08 -23.22 12.26
CA VAL A 675 10.21 -23.49 13.40
C VAL A 675 9.06 -24.45 13.06
N PHE A 676 8.57 -24.45 11.81
CA PHE A 676 7.47 -25.35 11.39
C PHE A 676 7.91 -26.81 11.19
N THR A 677 9.21 -27.08 11.17
CA THR A 677 9.76 -28.46 11.08
C THR A 677 10.08 -29.05 12.46
N GLU A 678 9.89 -28.27 13.52
CA GLU A 678 10.00 -28.77 14.90
C GLU A 678 8.79 -29.63 15.27
N SER A 679 8.82 -30.20 16.48
CA SER A 679 7.70 -31.03 16.95
C SER A 679 6.41 -30.23 17.06
N LEU A 680 5.35 -30.72 16.39
CA LEU A 680 4.00 -30.17 16.51
C LEU A 680 3.25 -30.67 17.75
N ALA A 681 3.85 -31.57 18.53
CA ALA A 681 3.22 -32.06 19.76
C ALA A 681 3.20 -30.97 20.83
N ARG A 682 2.00 -30.67 21.35
CA ARG A 682 1.77 -29.68 22.39
C ARG A 682 0.64 -30.12 23.31
N ASP A 683 0.76 -29.80 24.60
CA ASP A 683 -0.36 -29.91 25.54
C ASP A 683 -1.35 -28.76 25.29
N LEU A 684 -2.56 -29.11 24.87
CA LEU A 684 -3.64 -28.17 24.52
C LEU A 684 -4.66 -28.03 25.64
N LYS A 685 -4.46 -28.71 26.78
CA LYS A 685 -5.42 -28.72 27.88
C LYS A 685 -5.71 -27.31 28.40
N GLY A 686 -7.00 -26.99 28.45
CA GLY A 686 -7.50 -25.69 28.90
C GLY A 686 -7.59 -24.63 27.80
N SER A 687 -7.13 -24.91 26.58
CA SER A 687 -7.29 -23.99 25.44
C SER A 687 -8.77 -23.71 25.20
N ARG A 688 -9.09 -22.44 24.95
CA ARG A 688 -10.47 -22.00 24.70
C ARG A 688 -10.67 -21.77 23.21
N ILE A 689 -11.74 -22.36 22.69
CA ILE A 689 -12.05 -22.36 21.27
C ILE A 689 -13.44 -21.77 21.09
N ALA A 690 -13.56 -20.72 20.29
CA ALA A 690 -14.86 -20.16 19.92
C ALA A 690 -15.43 -20.87 18.69
N TRP A 691 -16.69 -21.26 18.72
CA TRP A 691 -17.45 -21.71 17.55
C TRP A 691 -18.33 -20.57 17.02
N VAL A 692 -18.15 -20.21 15.75
CA VAL A 692 -18.98 -19.16 15.11
C VAL A 692 -20.14 -19.72 14.27
N GLY A 693 -20.12 -21.00 13.92
CA GLY A 693 -21.16 -21.66 13.13
C GLY A 693 -21.51 -20.92 11.84
N ASP A 694 -22.81 -20.72 11.60
CA ASP A 694 -23.38 -19.97 10.50
C ASP A 694 -23.60 -18.47 10.83
N TRP A 695 -22.91 -17.95 11.85
CA TRP A 695 -23.13 -16.61 12.39
C TRP A 695 -24.57 -16.39 12.87
N ASN A 696 -25.12 -17.38 13.58
CA ASN A 696 -26.46 -17.34 14.18
C ASN A 696 -27.55 -17.08 13.12
N GLY A 697 -27.50 -17.83 12.02
CA GLY A 697 -28.45 -17.77 10.90
C GLY A 697 -28.15 -16.72 9.82
N TYR A 698 -27.09 -15.91 9.99
CA TYR A 698 -26.69 -14.94 8.98
C TYR A 698 -26.22 -15.63 7.68
N LEU A 699 -25.44 -16.70 7.78
CA LEU A 699 -24.99 -17.48 6.63
C LEU A 699 -26.03 -18.54 6.27
N ALA A 700 -26.52 -18.54 5.03
CA ALA A 700 -27.32 -19.65 4.55
C ALA A 700 -26.43 -20.89 4.42
N THR A 701 -26.80 -21.97 5.07
CA THR A 701 -25.97 -23.17 5.21
C THR A 701 -26.83 -24.41 4.89
N GLU A 702 -26.34 -25.29 4.03
CA GLU A 702 -27.02 -26.53 3.66
C GLU A 702 -27.27 -27.39 4.91
N PRO A 703 -28.48 -27.96 5.06
CA PRO A 703 -28.77 -28.87 6.17
C PRO A 703 -27.74 -30.01 6.29
N GLY A 704 -27.29 -30.29 7.51
CA GLY A 704 -26.29 -31.31 7.80
C GLY A 704 -24.86 -30.78 7.91
N VAL A 705 -24.53 -29.60 7.36
CA VAL A 705 -23.18 -29.05 7.42
C VAL A 705 -22.81 -28.67 8.86
N LEU A 706 -23.69 -27.94 9.56
CA LEU A 706 -23.44 -27.53 10.94
C LEU A 706 -23.35 -28.73 11.86
N GLU A 707 -24.30 -29.67 11.75
CA GLU A 707 -24.36 -30.88 12.57
C GLU A 707 -23.09 -31.72 12.42
N LEU A 708 -22.60 -31.88 11.18
CA LEU A 708 -21.37 -32.62 10.92
C LEU A 708 -20.14 -31.88 11.46
N CYS A 709 -20.05 -30.56 11.33
CA CYS A 709 -18.97 -29.79 11.93
C CYS A 709 -19.00 -29.84 13.46
N GLU A 710 -20.16 -29.73 14.09
CA GLU A 710 -20.33 -29.78 15.55
C GLU A 710 -20.00 -31.16 16.14
N SER A 711 -20.13 -32.23 15.35
CA SER A 711 -19.67 -33.57 15.76
C SER A 711 -18.18 -33.64 16.08
N SER A 712 -17.38 -32.69 15.57
CA SER A 712 -15.95 -32.59 15.87
C SER A 712 -15.63 -32.06 17.26
N PHE A 713 -16.60 -31.47 17.98
CA PHE A 713 -16.37 -30.87 19.29
C PHE A 713 -15.90 -31.87 20.33
N GLU A 714 -16.45 -33.09 20.29
CA GLU A 714 -16.07 -34.16 21.22
C GLU A 714 -14.56 -34.45 21.12
N VAL A 715 -13.98 -34.38 19.92
CA VAL A 715 -12.55 -34.57 19.71
C VAL A 715 -11.75 -33.47 20.43
N PHE A 716 -12.14 -32.20 20.27
CA PHE A 716 -11.48 -31.09 20.95
C PHE A 716 -11.61 -31.17 22.48
N GLU A 717 -12.77 -31.59 22.98
CA GLU A 717 -12.99 -31.81 24.42
C GLU A 717 -12.13 -32.96 24.97
N GLN A 718 -11.98 -34.06 24.21
CA GLN A 718 -11.09 -35.17 24.56
C GLN A 718 -9.61 -34.74 24.58
N LEU A 719 -9.22 -33.80 23.71
CA LEU A 719 -7.90 -33.14 23.75
C LEU A 719 -7.75 -32.15 24.93
N GLY A 720 -8.81 -31.93 25.70
CA GLY A 720 -8.82 -31.06 26.88
C GLY A 720 -9.11 -29.60 26.58
N CYS A 721 -9.53 -29.25 25.36
CA CYS A 721 -9.98 -27.92 24.98
C CYS A 721 -11.42 -27.66 25.45
N ARG A 722 -11.85 -26.41 25.40
CA ARG A 722 -13.25 -26.01 25.65
C ARG A 722 -13.79 -25.29 24.44
N VAL A 723 -14.84 -25.85 23.83
CA VAL A 723 -15.53 -25.24 22.69
C VAL A 723 -16.76 -24.49 23.20
N GLU A 724 -16.87 -23.20 22.86
CA GLU A 724 -17.99 -22.34 23.28
C GLU A 724 -18.54 -21.58 22.07
N ALA A 725 -19.85 -21.51 21.91
CA ALA A 725 -20.45 -20.65 20.89
C ALA A 725 -20.19 -19.18 21.23
N ALA A 726 -19.50 -18.46 20.34
CA ALA A 726 -19.16 -17.06 20.54
C ALA A 726 -18.95 -16.37 19.18
N LEU A 727 -19.47 -15.15 19.04
CA LEU A 727 -19.32 -14.34 17.84
C LEU A 727 -18.47 -13.09 18.13
N PRO A 728 -17.66 -12.63 17.17
CA PRO A 728 -17.03 -11.32 17.25
C PRO A 728 -18.08 -10.21 17.34
N ASP A 729 -17.77 -9.14 18.07
CA ASP A 729 -18.60 -7.92 18.13
C ASP A 729 -18.38 -7.06 16.87
N PHE A 730 -18.81 -7.58 15.72
CA PHE A 730 -18.71 -6.95 14.41
C PHE A 730 -19.79 -7.49 13.48
N LYS A 731 -20.39 -6.64 12.64
CA LYS A 731 -21.47 -7.07 11.74
C LYS A 731 -20.90 -7.85 10.55
N PRO A 732 -21.36 -9.08 10.28
CA PRO A 732 -20.83 -9.85 9.16
C PRO A 732 -21.13 -9.21 7.80
N GLU A 733 -22.23 -8.45 7.66
CA GLU A 733 -22.53 -7.68 6.45
C GLU A 733 -21.44 -6.65 6.12
N ASP A 734 -20.86 -6.02 7.15
CA ASP A 734 -19.80 -5.02 6.96
C ASP A 734 -18.50 -5.69 6.49
N ILE A 735 -18.22 -6.92 6.95
CA ILE A 735 -17.11 -7.75 6.48
C ILE A 735 -17.33 -8.13 5.01
N TRP A 736 -18.55 -8.46 4.63
CA TRP A 736 -18.90 -8.77 3.25
C TRP A 736 -18.68 -7.58 2.31
N GLN A 737 -19.16 -6.39 2.71
CA GLN A 737 -18.98 -5.17 1.93
C GLN A 737 -17.50 -4.76 1.83
N LEU A 738 -16.73 -4.92 2.91
CA LEU A 738 -15.29 -4.81 2.92
C LEU A 738 -14.68 -5.73 1.86
N PHE A 739 -15.03 -7.01 1.90
CA PHE A 739 -14.48 -8.01 1.01
C PHE A 739 -14.75 -7.69 -0.46
N LEU A 740 -15.98 -7.31 -0.81
CA LEU A 740 -16.35 -6.94 -2.18
C LEU A 740 -15.46 -5.80 -2.70
N ARG A 741 -15.36 -4.69 -1.96
CA ARG A 741 -14.55 -3.54 -2.36
C ARG A 741 -13.08 -3.87 -2.46
N TRP A 742 -12.54 -4.62 -1.49
CA TRP A 742 -11.13 -5.01 -1.48
C TRP A 742 -10.81 -5.92 -2.65
N ARG A 743 -11.71 -6.86 -2.96
CA ARG A 743 -11.57 -7.81 -4.07
C ARG A 743 -11.67 -7.12 -5.42
N TRP A 744 -12.66 -6.27 -5.63
CA TRP A 744 -12.78 -5.47 -6.86
C TRP A 744 -11.50 -4.66 -7.09
N TRP A 745 -11.01 -3.98 -6.04
CA TRP A 745 -9.77 -3.23 -6.13
C TRP A 745 -8.57 -4.09 -6.53
N ALA A 746 -8.44 -5.31 -5.98
CA ALA A 746 -7.38 -6.25 -6.34
C ALA A 746 -7.41 -6.67 -7.82
N GLN A 747 -8.58 -6.68 -8.47
CA GLN A 747 -8.70 -7.03 -9.89
C GLN A 747 -8.24 -5.94 -10.86
N LEU A 748 -8.02 -4.70 -10.40
CA LEU A 748 -7.55 -3.61 -11.26
C LEU A 748 -6.19 -3.90 -11.93
N GLY A 749 -5.43 -4.89 -11.47
CA GLY A 749 -4.23 -5.38 -12.16
C GLY A 749 -4.50 -5.96 -13.56
N LEU A 750 -5.76 -6.27 -13.89
CA LEU A 750 -6.19 -6.79 -15.20
C LEU A 750 -6.89 -5.73 -16.07
N ILE A 751 -6.77 -4.44 -15.72
CA ILE A 751 -7.49 -3.37 -16.41
C ILE A 751 -7.10 -3.21 -17.88
N ASP A 752 -5.83 -3.44 -18.20
CA ASP A 752 -5.35 -3.34 -19.58
C ASP A 752 -5.98 -4.43 -20.46
N GLN A 753 -6.07 -5.66 -19.95
CA GLN A 753 -6.74 -6.77 -20.63
C GLN A 753 -8.24 -6.51 -20.78
N TYR A 754 -8.87 -5.85 -19.81
CA TYR A 754 -10.29 -5.49 -19.88
C TYR A 754 -10.56 -4.38 -20.91
N ASN A 755 -9.63 -3.45 -21.08
CA ASN A 755 -9.74 -2.37 -22.05
C ASN A 755 -9.43 -2.82 -23.49
N ASP A 756 -8.75 -3.96 -23.68
CA ASP A 756 -8.58 -4.60 -24.98
C ASP A 756 -9.83 -5.41 -25.34
N PRO A 757 -10.60 -5.02 -26.38
CA PRO A 757 -11.82 -5.72 -26.76
C PRO A 757 -11.61 -7.21 -27.09
N SER A 758 -10.46 -7.56 -27.69
CA SER A 758 -10.17 -8.94 -28.10
C SER A 758 -9.91 -9.86 -26.91
N LEU A 759 -9.25 -9.34 -25.86
CA LEU A 759 -9.01 -10.08 -24.63
C LEU A 759 -10.25 -10.07 -23.74
N ARG A 760 -10.99 -8.96 -23.70
CA ARG A 760 -12.25 -8.85 -22.95
C ARG A 760 -13.28 -9.89 -23.39
N GLU A 761 -13.38 -10.19 -24.68
CA GLU A 761 -14.28 -11.24 -25.21
C GLU A 761 -13.94 -12.64 -24.70
N LEU A 762 -12.69 -12.88 -24.26
CA LEU A 762 -12.23 -14.15 -23.72
C LEU A 762 -12.42 -14.28 -22.21
N MET A 763 -12.83 -13.21 -21.52
CA MET A 763 -13.02 -13.22 -20.06
C MET A 763 -14.32 -13.92 -19.67
N LYS A 764 -14.26 -14.77 -18.63
CA LYS A 764 -15.49 -15.29 -17.99
C LYS A 764 -16.37 -14.17 -17.41
N PRO A 765 -17.69 -14.39 -17.32
CA PRO A 765 -18.64 -13.44 -16.74
C PRO A 765 -18.27 -12.95 -15.34
N GLU A 766 -17.72 -13.82 -14.49
CA GLU A 766 -17.34 -13.41 -13.13
C GLU A 766 -16.18 -12.42 -13.14
N LEU A 767 -15.19 -12.57 -14.02
CA LEU A 767 -14.08 -11.63 -14.11
C LEU A 767 -14.57 -10.27 -14.64
N LEU A 768 -15.45 -10.29 -15.64
CA LEU A 768 -16.10 -9.08 -16.14
C LEU A 768 -16.87 -8.38 -15.02
N TRP A 769 -17.66 -9.13 -14.25
CA TRP A 769 -18.40 -8.60 -13.10
C TRP A 769 -17.46 -7.94 -12.08
N GLU A 770 -16.34 -8.58 -11.73
CA GLU A 770 -15.38 -7.99 -10.78
C GLU A 770 -14.78 -6.68 -11.33
N LEU A 771 -14.37 -6.67 -12.60
CA LEU A 771 -13.73 -5.51 -13.24
C LEU A 771 -14.71 -4.36 -13.47
N GLU A 772 -15.95 -4.64 -13.83
CA GLU A 772 -17.01 -3.63 -13.99
C GLU A 772 -17.31 -2.89 -12.69
N HIS A 773 -17.23 -3.58 -11.54
CA HIS A 773 -17.32 -2.92 -10.24
C HIS A 773 -16.00 -2.22 -9.87
N ALA A 774 -14.86 -2.85 -10.16
CA ALA A 774 -13.53 -2.31 -9.85
C ALA A 774 -13.30 -0.93 -10.47
N VAL A 775 -13.66 -0.73 -11.74
CA VAL A 775 -13.46 0.56 -12.44
C VAL A 775 -14.32 1.69 -11.90
N THR A 776 -15.37 1.37 -11.13
CA THR A 776 -16.23 2.38 -10.50
C THR A 776 -15.75 2.79 -9.10
N LEU A 777 -14.78 2.08 -8.53
CA LEU A 777 -14.26 2.39 -7.20
C LEU A 777 -13.52 3.72 -7.19
N SER A 778 -13.89 4.58 -6.25
CA SER A 778 -13.10 5.77 -5.92
C SER A 778 -11.99 5.41 -4.93
N ALA A 779 -10.96 6.24 -4.83
CA ALA A 779 -9.96 6.13 -3.77
C ALA A 779 -10.59 6.20 -2.36
N LEU A 780 -11.72 6.92 -2.21
CA LEU A 780 -12.47 6.98 -0.97
C LEU A 780 -13.12 5.62 -0.63
N ASP A 781 -13.60 4.87 -1.62
CA ASP A 781 -14.20 3.55 -1.38
C ASP A 781 -13.15 2.54 -0.90
N VAL A 782 -11.95 2.60 -1.48
CA VAL A 782 -10.79 1.81 -1.03
C VAL A 782 -10.36 2.23 0.38
N THR A 783 -10.36 3.53 0.68
CA THR A 783 -10.04 4.04 2.02
C THR A 783 -11.04 3.55 3.06
N LYS A 784 -12.35 3.62 2.76
CA LYS A 784 -13.41 3.08 3.63
C LYS A 784 -13.29 1.57 3.81
N ALA A 785 -12.90 0.84 2.77
CA ALA A 785 -12.62 -0.59 2.90
C ALA A 785 -11.41 -0.83 3.83
N ALA A 786 -10.34 -0.04 3.72
CA ALA A 786 -9.20 -0.15 4.63
C ALA A 786 -9.59 0.13 6.09
N GLU A 787 -10.42 1.14 6.34
CA GLU A 787 -10.97 1.44 7.68
C GLU A 787 -11.84 0.29 8.22
N ALA A 788 -12.73 -0.26 7.39
CA ALA A 788 -13.55 -1.41 7.77
C ALA A 788 -12.68 -2.65 8.09
N ARG A 789 -11.60 -2.87 7.33
CA ARG A 789 -10.63 -3.94 7.59
C ARG A 789 -9.93 -3.75 8.94
N ASN A 790 -9.55 -2.52 9.28
CA ASN A 790 -8.98 -2.20 10.60
C ASN A 790 -9.98 -2.45 11.73
N GLY A 791 -11.25 -2.06 11.53
CA GLY A 791 -12.33 -2.35 12.48
C GLY A 791 -12.52 -3.84 12.71
N TRP A 792 -12.53 -4.63 11.62
CA TRP A 792 -12.63 -6.07 11.69
C TRP A 792 -11.42 -6.71 12.40
N LEU A 793 -10.20 -6.28 12.07
CA LEU A 793 -8.98 -6.74 12.75
C LEU A 793 -9.01 -6.43 14.25
N SER A 794 -9.53 -5.26 14.65
CA SER A 794 -9.69 -4.90 16.06
C SER A 794 -10.69 -5.81 16.78
N ALA A 795 -11.84 -6.09 16.16
CA ALA A 795 -12.87 -6.96 16.74
C ALA A 795 -12.37 -8.40 16.93
N ILE A 796 -11.69 -8.97 15.93
CA ILE A 796 -11.14 -10.33 16.05
C ILE A 796 -9.99 -10.39 17.06
N THR A 797 -9.13 -9.36 17.12
CA THR A 797 -8.05 -9.28 18.12
C THR A 797 -8.61 -9.30 19.54
N LYS A 798 -9.68 -8.54 19.79
CA LYS A 798 -10.38 -8.53 21.09
C LYS A 798 -10.97 -9.91 21.43
N MET A 799 -11.51 -10.62 20.44
CA MET A 799 -12.00 -11.99 20.64
C MET A 799 -10.88 -12.94 21.07
N PHE A 800 -9.69 -12.80 20.48
CA PHE A 800 -8.50 -13.56 20.87
C PHE A 800 -7.90 -13.20 22.24
N GLU A 801 -8.40 -12.17 22.93
CA GLU A 801 -8.09 -11.95 24.35
C GLU A 801 -8.78 -12.97 25.25
N THR A 802 -9.88 -13.58 24.76
CA THR A 802 -10.72 -14.52 25.51
C THR A 802 -10.54 -15.96 25.04
N TYR A 803 -10.35 -16.14 23.73
CA TYR A 803 -10.21 -17.43 23.05
C TYR A 803 -8.81 -17.57 22.44
N ASP A 804 -8.28 -18.80 22.44
CA ASP A 804 -7.00 -19.10 21.81
C ASP A 804 -7.15 -19.37 20.32
N TYR A 805 -8.30 -19.94 19.94
CA TYR A 805 -8.63 -20.33 18.57
C TYR A 805 -10.11 -20.05 18.25
N ILE A 806 -10.42 -19.99 16.96
CA ILE A 806 -11.79 -19.91 16.44
C ILE A 806 -12.03 -21.10 15.50
N LEU A 807 -13.24 -21.65 15.52
CA LEU A 807 -13.75 -22.68 14.62
C LEU A 807 -14.91 -22.15 13.79
N ALA A 808 -14.91 -22.51 12.50
CA ALA A 808 -15.99 -22.23 11.56
C ALA A 808 -16.14 -23.39 10.56
N PRO A 809 -17.31 -23.59 9.92
CA PRO A 809 -17.44 -24.51 8.79
C PRO A 809 -16.50 -24.10 7.64
N SER A 810 -15.90 -25.07 6.95
CA SER A 810 -15.05 -24.79 5.78
C SER A 810 -15.85 -24.32 4.56
N ALA A 811 -17.10 -24.72 4.42
CA ALA A 811 -18.01 -24.30 3.36
C ALA A 811 -19.45 -24.24 3.90
N GLN A 812 -20.36 -23.55 3.19
CA GLN A 812 -21.78 -23.55 3.52
C GLN A 812 -22.57 -24.69 2.86
N VAL A 813 -21.94 -25.46 1.96
CA VAL A 813 -22.57 -26.54 1.19
C VAL A 813 -21.63 -27.73 1.10
N PHE A 814 -22.18 -28.93 0.90
CA PHE A 814 -21.42 -30.11 0.52
C PHE A 814 -20.99 -30.05 -0.96
N PRO A 815 -20.07 -30.93 -1.42
CA PRO A 815 -19.77 -31.09 -2.84
C PRO A 815 -21.03 -31.26 -3.70
N PHE A 816 -21.31 -30.26 -4.54
CA PHE A 816 -22.46 -30.22 -5.44
C PHE A 816 -22.13 -30.77 -6.84
N ASP A 817 -23.12 -30.81 -7.75
CA ASP A 817 -22.95 -31.32 -9.12
C ASP A 817 -21.84 -30.56 -9.87
N LYS A 818 -20.93 -31.29 -10.53
CA LYS A 818 -19.78 -30.71 -11.22
C LYS A 818 -20.11 -29.77 -12.38
N ASN A 819 -21.34 -29.82 -12.90
CA ASN A 819 -21.80 -28.98 -14.01
C ASN A 819 -22.58 -27.75 -13.53
N THR A 820 -22.93 -27.68 -12.24
CA THR A 820 -23.37 -26.42 -11.64
C THR A 820 -22.23 -25.42 -11.72
N HIS A 821 -22.46 -24.20 -12.20
CA HIS A 821 -21.41 -23.19 -12.38
C HIS A 821 -21.04 -22.51 -11.05
N TRP A 822 -22.04 -22.22 -10.21
CA TRP A 822 -21.94 -22.01 -8.76
C TRP A 822 -23.35 -22.15 -8.14
N PRO A 823 -23.48 -22.44 -6.83
CA PRO A 823 -24.79 -22.55 -6.17
C PRO A 823 -25.54 -21.21 -6.10
N GLU A 824 -26.62 -21.07 -6.88
CA GLU A 824 -27.46 -19.86 -6.89
C GLU A 824 -28.40 -19.75 -5.68
N THR A 825 -28.65 -20.87 -5.00
CA THR A 825 -29.45 -20.93 -3.77
C THR A 825 -28.80 -21.87 -2.76
N VAL A 826 -28.85 -21.51 -1.48
CA VAL A 826 -28.45 -22.35 -0.34
C VAL A 826 -29.56 -22.27 0.69
N ASP A 827 -30.08 -23.43 1.11
CA ASP A 827 -31.21 -23.54 2.05
C ASP A 827 -32.38 -22.58 1.75
N GLY A 828 -32.76 -22.52 0.46
CA GLY A 828 -33.84 -21.65 -0.02
C GLY A 828 -33.51 -20.15 -0.12
N ARG A 829 -32.32 -19.69 0.31
CA ARG A 829 -31.87 -18.30 0.17
C ARG A 829 -31.09 -18.11 -1.14
N SER A 830 -31.47 -17.10 -1.92
CA SER A 830 -30.77 -16.74 -3.17
C SER A 830 -29.44 -16.04 -2.87
N MET A 831 -28.42 -16.40 -3.65
CA MET A 831 -27.07 -15.83 -3.57
C MET A 831 -26.97 -14.61 -4.49
N ASP A 832 -26.68 -13.45 -3.92
CA ASP A 832 -26.66 -12.15 -4.63
C ASP A 832 -25.38 -11.87 -5.43
N THR A 833 -24.36 -12.70 -5.23
CA THR A 833 -23.11 -12.71 -6.00
C THR A 833 -22.67 -14.15 -6.23
N TYR A 834 -21.82 -14.38 -7.24
CA TYR A 834 -21.37 -15.72 -7.61
C TYR A 834 -20.57 -16.46 -6.50
N HIS A 835 -20.15 -15.75 -5.46
CA HIS A 835 -19.32 -16.27 -4.37
C HIS A 835 -19.98 -16.15 -2.99
N ARG A 836 -21.24 -15.70 -2.90
CA ARG A 836 -21.97 -15.58 -1.62
C ARG A 836 -22.18 -16.93 -0.91
N TRP A 837 -22.25 -18.01 -1.68
CA TRP A 837 -22.38 -19.37 -1.16
C TRP A 837 -21.15 -19.85 -0.36
N MET A 838 -20.04 -19.11 -0.40
CA MET A 838 -18.80 -19.45 0.32
C MET A 838 -18.32 -18.32 1.24
N GLU A 839 -19.24 -17.46 1.70
CA GLU A 839 -18.95 -16.33 2.59
C GLU A 839 -18.27 -16.74 3.92
N THR A 840 -18.49 -17.96 4.42
CA THR A 840 -17.87 -18.46 5.68
C THR A 840 -16.33 -18.31 5.75
N VAL A 841 -15.65 -18.26 4.60
CA VAL A 841 -14.19 -18.14 4.53
C VAL A 841 -13.68 -16.69 4.53
N VAL A 842 -14.57 -15.72 4.24
CA VAL A 842 -14.27 -14.30 4.04
C VAL A 842 -13.70 -13.63 5.29
N PRO A 843 -14.29 -13.78 6.49
CA PRO A 843 -13.82 -13.05 7.67
C PRO A 843 -12.33 -13.29 7.93
N TRP A 844 -11.89 -14.54 7.79
CA TRP A 844 -10.52 -14.94 8.10
C TRP A 844 -9.53 -14.46 7.04
N THR A 845 -9.92 -14.41 5.77
CA THR A 845 -9.11 -13.77 4.72
C THR A 845 -8.95 -12.28 5.01
N MET A 846 -10.03 -11.58 5.31
CA MET A 846 -10.00 -10.13 5.53
C MET A 846 -9.21 -9.76 6.79
N ALA A 847 -9.15 -10.63 7.80
CA ALA A 847 -8.27 -10.47 8.95
C ALA A 847 -6.78 -10.81 8.65
N GLY A 848 -6.48 -11.50 7.55
CA GLY A 848 -5.13 -11.91 7.20
C GLY A 848 -4.54 -12.99 8.11
N VAL A 849 -5.37 -13.72 8.85
CA VAL A 849 -4.98 -14.69 9.87
C VAL A 849 -4.69 -16.08 9.30
N PRO A 850 -3.89 -16.92 10.00
CA PRO A 850 -3.65 -18.30 9.60
C PRO A 850 -4.87 -19.19 9.86
N VAL A 851 -5.13 -20.12 8.94
CA VAL A 851 -6.26 -21.05 8.99
C VAL A 851 -5.85 -22.45 8.51
N ALA A 852 -6.04 -23.48 9.32
CA ALA A 852 -6.00 -24.86 8.89
C ALA A 852 -7.39 -25.35 8.50
N GLY A 853 -7.57 -25.83 7.27
CA GLY A 853 -8.75 -26.57 6.84
C GLY A 853 -8.57 -28.05 7.16
N MET A 854 -9.37 -28.56 8.10
CA MET A 854 -9.30 -29.94 8.59
C MET A 854 -10.56 -30.73 8.22
N PRO A 855 -10.45 -31.99 7.78
CA PRO A 855 -11.63 -32.82 7.53
C PRO A 855 -12.36 -33.16 8.83
N VAL A 856 -13.69 -33.23 8.79
CA VAL A 856 -14.53 -33.66 9.94
C VAL A 856 -15.33 -34.93 9.67
N GLY A 857 -15.16 -35.53 8.49
CA GLY A 857 -15.87 -36.74 8.10
C GLY A 857 -16.82 -36.49 6.94
N PHE A 858 -17.87 -37.31 6.88
CA PHE A 858 -18.77 -37.45 5.74
C PHE A 858 -20.22 -37.46 6.22
N ASP A 859 -21.12 -36.92 5.40
CA ASP A 859 -22.55 -37.03 5.65
C ASP A 859 -23.12 -38.41 5.25
N ASP A 860 -24.42 -38.59 5.42
CA ASP A 860 -25.14 -39.82 5.06
C ASP A 860 -25.11 -40.12 3.54
N ARG A 861 -24.78 -39.13 2.71
CA ARG A 861 -24.58 -39.27 1.26
C ARG A 861 -23.13 -39.62 0.92
N SER A 862 -22.27 -39.83 1.92
CA SER A 862 -20.83 -40.04 1.78
C SER A 862 -20.11 -38.86 1.12
N LEU A 863 -20.59 -37.64 1.34
CA LEU A 863 -19.95 -36.41 0.90
C LEU A 863 -19.10 -35.81 2.03
N PRO A 864 -17.82 -35.48 1.79
CA PRO A 864 -16.93 -34.97 2.82
C PRO A 864 -17.22 -33.51 3.19
N MET A 865 -16.86 -33.14 4.42
CA MET A 865 -16.86 -31.77 4.93
C MET A 865 -15.64 -31.51 5.82
N GLY A 866 -15.39 -30.23 6.10
CA GLY A 866 -14.30 -29.80 6.97
C GLY A 866 -14.67 -28.62 7.88
N ILE A 867 -13.78 -28.36 8.84
CA ILE A 867 -13.76 -27.18 9.70
C ILE A 867 -12.51 -26.35 9.41
N GLN A 868 -12.61 -25.07 9.74
CA GLN A 868 -11.51 -24.13 9.78
C GLN A 868 -11.03 -24.00 11.23
N ILE A 869 -9.74 -24.21 11.49
CA ILE A 869 -9.08 -23.84 12.76
C ILE A 869 -8.35 -22.53 12.51
N ILE A 870 -8.82 -21.45 13.12
CA ILE A 870 -8.32 -20.09 12.91
C ILE A 870 -7.53 -19.62 14.14
N GLY A 871 -6.34 -19.06 13.91
CA GLY A 871 -5.49 -18.49 14.96
C GLY A 871 -5.30 -16.98 14.81
N ARG A 872 -4.49 -16.40 15.70
CA ARG A 872 -4.05 -15.00 15.63
C ARG A 872 -3.09 -14.79 14.45
N HIS A 873 -3.02 -13.57 13.92
CA HIS A 873 -2.01 -13.22 12.91
C HIS A 873 -0.60 -13.52 13.45
N GLY A 874 0.21 -14.21 12.65
CA GLY A 874 1.56 -14.65 13.02
C GLY A 874 1.61 -15.95 13.83
N ALA A 875 0.49 -16.45 14.34
CA ALA A 875 0.42 -17.67 15.15
C ALA A 875 0.26 -18.95 14.30
N ASP A 876 0.93 -19.01 13.13
CA ASP A 876 0.84 -20.14 12.19
C ASP A 876 1.17 -21.49 12.87
N LEU A 877 2.22 -21.51 13.70
CA LEU A 877 2.65 -22.71 14.43
C LEU A 877 1.60 -23.17 15.44
N ASP A 878 0.97 -22.26 16.18
CA ASP A 878 -0.06 -22.60 17.16
C ASP A 878 -1.26 -23.26 16.50
N VAL A 879 -1.64 -22.81 15.29
CA VAL A 879 -2.71 -23.41 14.49
C VAL A 879 -2.31 -24.81 14.01
N LEU A 880 -1.08 -24.96 13.51
CA LEU A 880 -0.57 -26.28 13.09
C LEU A 880 -0.50 -27.27 14.26
N GLN A 881 -0.15 -26.84 15.48
CA GLN A 881 -0.12 -27.70 16.66
C GLN A 881 -1.51 -28.21 17.06
N LEU A 882 -2.53 -27.34 17.04
CA LEU A 882 -3.91 -27.76 17.30
C LEU A 882 -4.45 -28.65 16.17
N ALA A 883 -4.18 -28.30 14.92
CA ALA A 883 -4.55 -29.11 13.76
C ALA A 883 -3.91 -30.50 13.81
N TYR A 884 -2.63 -30.59 14.20
CA TYR A 884 -1.92 -31.85 14.36
C TYR A 884 -2.57 -32.71 15.44
N ALA A 885 -2.87 -32.16 16.62
CA ALA A 885 -3.55 -32.91 17.68
C ALA A 885 -4.94 -33.41 17.24
N PHE A 886 -5.70 -32.58 16.51
CA PHE A 886 -6.99 -32.97 15.95
C PHE A 886 -6.85 -34.08 14.89
N GLU A 887 -5.86 -33.99 14.01
CA GLU A 887 -5.54 -35.03 13.04
C GLU A 887 -5.18 -36.35 13.72
N GLN A 888 -4.30 -36.34 14.72
CA GLN A 888 -3.90 -37.55 15.44
C GLN A 888 -5.08 -38.25 16.14
N ALA A 889 -6.07 -37.48 16.59
CA ALA A 889 -7.26 -38.03 17.22
C ALA A 889 -8.30 -38.57 16.22
N THR A 890 -8.28 -38.11 14.96
CA THR A 890 -9.34 -38.41 13.98
C THR A 890 -8.91 -39.28 12.82
N GLN A 891 -7.70 -39.04 12.28
CA GLN A 891 -7.08 -39.70 11.14
C GLN A 891 -8.00 -39.81 9.90
N TRP A 892 -8.83 -38.80 9.63
CA TRP A 892 -9.83 -38.85 8.56
C TRP A 892 -9.26 -39.13 7.16
N VAL A 893 -8.11 -38.53 6.83
CA VAL A 893 -7.43 -38.69 5.52
C VAL A 893 -6.94 -40.13 5.31
N GLU A 894 -6.55 -40.82 6.39
CA GLU A 894 -6.08 -42.20 6.36
C GLU A 894 -7.24 -43.20 6.43
N ARG A 895 -8.22 -42.95 7.31
CA ARG A 895 -9.35 -43.85 7.57
C ARG A 895 -10.33 -43.96 6.42
N VAL A 896 -10.55 -42.89 5.67
CA VAL A 896 -11.54 -42.87 4.59
C VAL A 896 -10.87 -42.50 3.28
N LEU A 897 -10.44 -43.52 2.53
CA LEU A 897 -9.87 -43.34 1.21
C LEU A 897 -10.96 -43.13 0.14
N PRO A 898 -10.64 -42.43 -0.97
CA PRO A 898 -11.48 -42.40 -2.16
C PRO A 898 -11.80 -43.82 -2.66
N PRO A 899 -13.00 -44.07 -3.22
CA PRO A 899 -13.38 -45.39 -3.74
C PRO A 899 -12.36 -46.01 -4.70
N ALA A 900 -11.70 -45.18 -5.52
CA ALA A 900 -10.66 -45.63 -6.46
C ALA A 900 -9.41 -46.23 -5.80
N LEU A 901 -9.16 -45.94 -4.51
CA LEU A 901 -8.00 -46.43 -3.76
C LEU A 901 -8.34 -47.55 -2.77
N ARG A 902 -9.63 -47.81 -2.52
CA ARG A 902 -10.06 -48.89 -1.63
C ARG A 902 -9.68 -50.22 -2.27
N VAL A 903 -8.82 -51.00 -1.63
CA VAL A 903 -8.52 -52.38 -2.04
C VAL A 903 -9.79 -53.21 -1.85
N ASN A 904 -10.16 -54.00 -2.86
CA ASN A 904 -11.02 -55.16 -2.65
C ASN A 904 -10.23 -56.30 -2.02
#